data_AF-A0A962ZVF1-F1
#
_entry.id   AF-A0A962ZVF1-F1
#
_cell.length_a   1.000
_cell.length_b   1.000
_cell.length_c   1.000
_cell.angle_alpha   90.00
_cell.angle_beta   90.00
_cell.angle_gamma   90.00
#
_symmetry.space_group_name_H-M   'P 1'
#
loop_
_entity.id
_entity.type
_entity.pdbx_description
1 polymer ?
#
loop_
_entity_poly.entity_id
_entity_poly.type
_entity_poly.pdbx_seq_one_letter_code
_entity_poly.pdbx_strand_id
1 'polypeptide(L)'
;MLIFPEKTCRWLLFWWLLTPLMYAHADYPPEVKAAVEQRCMVCHGCYDAPCQLKLDAWEGLQRGASKDKVYDGTRLLNANLTRLFEDAQTTEEWRAKGFYPVLDEQDPQRATILRMLELKRDHPLPDVAILPDSFDFRLDRDQQCSKPEEFDSFARDYPLWGMPYGFPGLEDAEHALLAEWLAQGAPGVPWAAPGAAEQAEINRWETFFNRPGIKQKLVSRYIYEHLFIGDLYFADLAGPARYYTLVRSRTPPGQPVDIIATRRPYDSPGSGEFYYRLQALRTSVLDKRHMPYALSDARMARWNELFFQQDYQVSRLPGYRVEVATNPFVAFRELPVQSRYQFMLDEAQFTIMAYIKGPVCRGQVALNVIDDHFWVIFTDPNVLDPDQNAEFLASQSAHMRLPGGSTNLLGSLVQWRDYAKGQRKFLKAKSAELAKLASTDVTPLDFELIWDGDGSNPNAALTVFRHNDSASVVQGLVGQTPKTAWLIGYSLLERIHYLLVAGFDVYGNVAHQLETRLYMDFLRMEGEYNFLVFMPDDQRVQLRDFWYREASPDVKEYVLGRKAYIHAPTGIDYRSDYPMAEFFQRLTPRLPGAAAPRYQPADPQFARLQTLSGKPFSYMPEVAFVQVLEEGGGESVYTII
;
A
#
# COMPACT_ATOMS: atom_id res chain seq x y z
N MET A 1 -29.76 -59.09 49.29
CA MET A 1 -30.35 -58.98 47.93
C MET A 1 -30.78 -57.52 47.77
N LEU A 2 -29.76 -56.67 47.59
CA LEU A 2 -29.37 -55.99 46.35
C LEU A 2 -30.16 -54.69 46.13
N ILE A 3 -29.54 -53.61 46.62
CA ILE A 3 -29.86 -52.21 46.33
C ILE A 3 -28.71 -51.71 45.44
N PHE A 4 -29.04 -51.14 44.29
CA PHE A 4 -28.10 -50.47 43.37
C PHE A 4 -27.61 -49.14 43.95
N PRO A 5 -26.40 -48.70 43.56
CA PRO A 5 -26.27 -47.28 43.22
C PRO A 5 -25.47 -46.99 41.94
N GLU A 6 -25.91 -45.90 41.32
CA GLU A 6 -25.34 -45.10 40.25
C GLU A 6 -23.81 -45.02 40.21
N LYS A 7 -23.19 -45.40 39.07
CA LYS A 7 -21.90 -44.86 38.60
C LYS A 7 -21.76 -44.97 37.08
N THR A 8 -22.14 -43.94 36.35
CA THR A 8 -21.65 -43.66 34.99
C THR A 8 -21.44 -42.17 34.82
N CYS A 9 -20.38 -41.64 35.41
CA CYS A 9 -19.85 -40.32 35.06
C CYS A 9 -18.40 -40.22 35.53
N ARG A 10 -17.44 -40.76 34.77
CA ARG A 10 -16.01 -40.56 35.09
C ARG A 10 -15.00 -40.72 33.94
N TRP A 11 -15.43 -40.62 32.68
CA TRP A 11 -14.54 -40.76 31.51
C TRP A 11 -14.53 -39.56 30.56
N LEU A 12 -15.00 -38.38 30.98
CA LEU A 12 -15.03 -37.16 30.14
C LEU A 12 -14.21 -35.98 30.68
N LEU A 13 -13.50 -36.13 31.80
CA LEU A 13 -12.81 -35.02 32.47
C LEU A 13 -11.28 -34.99 32.33
N PHE A 14 -10.68 -35.86 31.51
CA PHE A 14 -9.23 -35.96 31.37
C PHE A 14 -8.69 -35.60 29.97
N TRP A 15 -9.51 -34.98 29.13
CA TRP A 15 -9.13 -34.51 27.79
C TRP A 15 -9.21 -32.98 27.63
N TRP A 16 -9.01 -32.26 28.73
CA TRP A 16 -9.07 -30.79 28.77
C TRP A 16 -7.84 -30.12 29.40
N LEU A 17 -6.73 -30.84 29.59
CA LEU A 17 -5.55 -30.32 30.30
C LEU A 17 -4.21 -30.44 29.56
N LEU A 18 -4.21 -30.76 28.27
CA LEU A 18 -2.99 -30.76 27.45
C LEU A 18 -3.22 -30.26 26.02
N THR A 19 -4.05 -29.23 25.86
CA THR A 19 -3.88 -28.33 24.72
C THR A 19 -2.78 -27.35 25.12
N PRO A 20 -1.71 -27.17 24.31
CA PRO A 20 -0.87 -26.00 24.51
C PRO A 20 -1.82 -24.80 24.50
N LEU A 21 -1.60 -23.84 25.40
CA LEU A 21 -2.24 -22.53 25.34
C LEU A 21 -1.91 -21.96 23.96
N MET A 22 -2.71 -22.29 22.95
CA MET A 22 -2.87 -21.42 21.81
C MET A 22 -3.32 -20.13 22.46
N TYR A 23 -2.46 -19.11 22.47
CA TYR A 23 -2.85 -17.76 22.83
C TYR A 23 -4.15 -17.49 22.07
N ALA A 24 -5.27 -17.56 22.79
CA ALA A 24 -6.54 -17.14 22.24
C ALA A 24 -6.32 -15.66 21.93
N HIS A 25 -6.43 -15.31 20.65
CA HIS A 25 -6.18 -13.97 20.09
C HIS A 25 -6.52 -12.87 21.10
N ALA A 26 -5.52 -12.11 21.52
CA ALA A 26 -5.65 -11.11 22.58
C ALA A 26 -5.37 -9.70 22.03
N ASP A 27 -5.91 -8.70 22.69
CA ASP A 27 -5.70 -7.29 22.41
C ASP A 27 -5.17 -6.59 23.67
N TYR A 28 -4.71 -5.36 23.51
CA TYR A 28 -4.44 -4.49 24.64
C TYR A 28 -5.72 -4.21 25.43
N PRO A 29 -5.66 -4.12 26.77
CA PRO A 29 -6.74 -3.52 27.54
C PRO A 29 -7.12 -2.14 27.00
N PRO A 30 -8.40 -1.75 26.93
CA PRO A 30 -8.82 -0.52 26.23
C PRO A 30 -8.08 0.75 26.64
N GLU A 31 -7.85 0.96 27.94
CA GLU A 31 -7.14 2.14 28.46
C GLU A 31 -5.66 2.13 28.06
N VAL A 32 -5.01 0.96 28.14
CA VAL A 32 -3.62 0.77 27.69
C VAL A 32 -3.51 0.98 26.18
N LYS A 33 -4.47 0.46 25.42
CA LYS A 33 -4.51 0.57 23.96
C LYS A 33 -4.47 2.03 23.52
N ALA A 34 -5.30 2.88 24.12
CA ALA A 34 -5.33 4.30 23.82
C ALA A 34 -3.97 4.98 24.04
N ALA A 35 -3.30 4.68 25.16
CA ALA A 35 -1.96 5.22 25.46
C ALA A 35 -0.90 4.73 24.45
N VAL A 36 -0.89 3.42 24.12
CA VAL A 36 0.07 2.84 23.16
C VAL A 36 -0.16 3.37 21.75
N GLU A 37 -1.43 3.52 21.31
CA GLU A 37 -1.80 4.08 20.01
C GLU A 37 -1.28 5.51 19.84
N GLN A 38 -1.49 6.36 20.85
CA GLN A 38 -1.13 7.78 20.78
C GLN A 38 0.36 8.03 20.96
N ARG A 39 1.06 7.21 21.76
CA ARG A 39 2.43 7.51 22.20
C ARG A 39 3.50 6.61 21.57
N CYS A 40 3.14 5.44 21.04
CA CYS A 40 4.12 4.44 20.60
C CYS A 40 3.94 3.99 19.13
N MET A 41 2.69 3.77 18.69
CA MET A 41 2.44 3.09 17.41
C MET A 41 2.85 3.90 16.17
N VAL A 42 2.95 5.23 16.26
CA VAL A 42 3.47 6.05 15.14
C VAL A 42 4.87 5.59 14.72
N CYS A 43 5.72 5.22 15.69
CA CYS A 43 7.08 4.73 15.46
C CYS A 43 7.16 3.19 15.39
N HIS A 44 6.24 2.48 16.03
CA HIS A 44 6.28 1.02 16.18
C HIS A 44 5.18 0.28 15.39
N GLY A 45 4.55 0.94 14.42
CA GLY A 45 3.34 0.46 13.77
C GLY A 45 3.51 -0.21 12.41
N CYS A 46 4.73 -0.32 11.88
CA CYS A 46 4.96 -0.88 10.55
C CYS A 46 6.33 -1.55 10.41
N TYR A 47 6.72 -1.98 9.21
CA TYR A 47 8.02 -2.65 8.98
C TYR A 47 9.24 -1.75 9.23
N ASP A 48 9.03 -0.44 9.40
CA ASP A 48 10.05 0.54 9.79
C ASP A 48 10.21 0.64 11.31
N ALA A 49 9.43 -0.13 12.08
CA ALA A 49 9.54 -0.19 13.53
C ALA A 49 10.98 -0.53 13.96
N PRO A 50 11.61 0.30 14.82
CA PRO A 50 12.94 0.02 15.34
C PRO A 50 12.99 -1.38 15.98
N CYS A 51 14.05 -2.13 15.66
CA CYS A 51 14.28 -3.48 16.16
C CYS A 51 13.13 -4.46 15.84
N GLN A 52 12.35 -4.18 14.81
CA GLN A 52 11.10 -4.90 14.50
C GLN A 52 10.12 -5.00 15.68
N LEU A 53 10.22 -4.14 16.69
CA LEU A 53 9.29 -4.17 17.82
C LEU A 53 7.96 -3.56 17.37
N LYS A 54 7.00 -4.43 17.04
CA LYS A 54 5.68 -4.05 16.53
C LYS A 54 4.73 -3.88 17.72
N LEU A 55 4.27 -2.65 17.94
CA LEU A 55 3.35 -2.32 19.05
C LEU A 55 1.94 -2.04 18.57
N ASP A 56 1.67 -2.17 17.26
CA ASP A 56 0.33 -2.07 16.66
C ASP A 56 -0.55 -3.29 16.92
N ALA A 57 -0.05 -4.29 17.63
CA ALA A 57 -0.83 -5.41 18.13
C ALA A 57 -0.18 -5.96 19.41
N TRP A 58 -1.01 -6.42 20.33
CA TRP A 58 -0.54 -6.95 21.62
C TRP A 58 0.40 -8.15 21.44
N GLU A 59 0.12 -9.04 20.48
CA GLU A 59 1.02 -10.16 20.15
C GLU A 59 2.38 -9.70 19.60
N GLY A 60 2.46 -8.49 19.03
CA GLY A 60 3.74 -7.90 18.62
C GLY A 60 4.64 -7.55 19.81
N LEU A 61 4.06 -7.13 20.94
CA LEU A 61 4.77 -6.96 22.20
C LEU A 61 5.25 -8.31 22.77
N GLN A 62 4.40 -9.35 22.72
CA GLN A 62 4.76 -10.71 23.16
C GLN A 62 5.88 -11.32 22.31
N ARG A 63 5.82 -11.09 20.98
CA ARG A 63 6.89 -11.45 20.05
C ARG A 63 8.21 -10.82 20.46
N GLY A 64 8.20 -9.55 20.86
CA GLY A 64 9.40 -8.81 21.25
C GLY A 64 10.17 -8.25 20.06
N ALA A 65 11.49 -8.10 20.23
CA ALA A 65 12.36 -7.38 19.30
C ALA A 65 13.36 -8.30 18.59
N SER A 66 13.95 -7.80 17.51
CA SER A 66 15.02 -8.44 16.75
C SER A 66 16.07 -7.40 16.34
N LYS A 67 17.34 -7.82 16.27
CA LYS A 67 18.43 -6.99 15.73
C LYS A 67 18.43 -6.96 14.19
N ASP A 68 17.68 -7.85 13.55
CA ASP A 68 17.59 -7.92 12.10
C ASP A 68 16.81 -6.72 11.55
N LYS A 69 17.31 -6.10 10.48
CA LYS A 69 16.62 -5.00 9.78
C LYS A 69 15.67 -5.56 8.73
N VAL A 70 14.45 -5.03 8.62
CA VAL A 70 13.56 -5.35 7.49
C VAL A 70 14.02 -4.57 6.26
N TYR A 71 14.04 -3.24 6.35
CA TYR A 71 14.61 -2.36 5.34
C TYR A 71 16.14 -2.39 5.38
N ASP A 72 16.74 -3.18 4.49
CA ASP A 72 18.18 -3.30 4.32
C ASP A 72 18.54 -3.33 2.83
N GLY A 73 18.84 -2.16 2.29
CA GLY A 73 19.22 -1.99 0.89
C GLY A 73 20.61 -2.55 0.55
N THR A 74 21.33 -3.14 1.50
CA THR A 74 22.68 -3.70 1.26
C THR A 74 22.70 -5.23 1.16
N ARG A 75 21.57 -5.88 1.43
CA ARG A 75 21.49 -7.34 1.53
C ARG A 75 21.64 -8.04 0.18
N LEU A 76 22.48 -9.07 0.13
CA LEU A 76 22.73 -9.88 -1.07
C LEU A 76 21.68 -10.99 -1.28
N LEU A 77 21.15 -11.54 -0.20
CA LEU A 77 20.14 -12.61 -0.20
C LEU A 77 18.82 -12.10 0.37
N ASN A 78 17.72 -12.81 0.10
CA ASN A 78 16.44 -12.46 0.70
C ASN A 78 16.45 -12.75 2.21
N ALA A 79 15.85 -11.88 3.02
CA ALA A 79 15.62 -12.14 4.44
C ALA A 79 14.46 -13.11 4.68
N ASN A 80 14.45 -13.69 5.88
CA ASN A 80 13.32 -14.45 6.40
C ASN A 80 12.11 -13.53 6.62
N LEU A 81 10.92 -14.05 6.35
CA LEU A 81 9.67 -13.34 6.58
C LEU A 81 9.30 -13.39 8.07
N THR A 82 8.90 -12.22 8.59
CA THR A 82 8.60 -11.99 10.01
C THR A 82 7.32 -11.18 10.21
N ARG A 83 6.34 -11.34 9.31
CA ARG A 83 5.03 -10.70 9.38
C ARG A 83 4.21 -11.30 10.52
N LEU A 84 3.70 -10.43 11.38
CA LEU A 84 2.88 -10.82 12.52
C LEU A 84 1.62 -11.54 12.02
N PHE A 85 1.19 -12.60 12.74
CA PHE A 85 0.03 -13.45 12.42
C PHE A 85 0.12 -14.31 11.14
N GLU A 86 1.17 -14.15 10.34
CA GLU A 86 1.36 -14.96 9.12
C GLU A 86 2.52 -15.93 9.27
N ASP A 87 3.71 -15.43 9.61
CA ASP A 87 4.96 -16.22 9.49
C ASP A 87 5.31 -17.02 10.75
N ALA A 88 4.63 -16.77 11.87
CA ALA A 88 4.64 -17.55 13.11
C ALA A 88 3.39 -17.21 13.96
N GLN A 89 2.94 -18.18 14.76
CA GLN A 89 1.71 -18.14 15.56
C GLN A 89 1.97 -18.21 17.07
N THR A 90 3.17 -18.61 17.51
CA THR A 90 3.52 -18.67 18.95
C THR A 90 4.79 -17.91 19.29
N THR A 91 4.96 -17.55 20.56
CA THR A 91 6.17 -16.91 21.07
C THR A 91 7.41 -17.79 20.84
N GLU A 92 7.32 -19.10 21.01
CA GLU A 92 8.42 -20.05 20.77
C GLU A 92 8.86 -20.06 19.30
N GLU A 93 7.90 -20.05 18.36
CA GLU A 93 8.21 -19.94 16.94
C GLU A 93 8.93 -18.62 16.62
N TRP A 94 8.57 -17.53 17.29
CA TRP A 94 9.27 -16.26 17.17
C TRP A 94 10.68 -16.29 17.76
N ARG A 95 10.88 -16.95 18.91
CA ARG A 95 12.22 -17.17 19.50
C ARG A 95 13.10 -17.98 18.54
N ALA A 96 12.56 -19.00 17.89
CA ALA A 96 13.27 -19.79 16.88
C ALA A 96 13.67 -18.96 15.64
N LYS A 97 12.93 -17.88 15.34
CA LYS A 97 13.27 -16.89 14.31
C LYS A 97 14.23 -15.79 14.78
N GLY A 98 14.76 -15.88 16.00
CA GLY A 98 15.77 -14.95 16.53
C GLY A 98 15.21 -13.72 17.24
N PHE A 99 13.90 -13.63 17.45
CA PHE A 99 13.33 -12.57 18.30
C PHE A 99 13.63 -12.85 19.77
N TYR A 100 13.89 -11.80 20.55
CA TYR A 100 14.12 -11.87 21.99
C TYR A 100 13.03 -11.09 22.75
N PRO A 101 12.71 -11.49 23.99
CA PRO A 101 11.64 -10.86 24.73
C PRO A 101 12.03 -9.44 25.15
N VAL A 102 11.04 -8.54 25.15
CA VAL A 102 11.14 -7.18 25.73
C VAL A 102 10.36 -7.07 27.04
N LEU A 103 9.59 -8.11 27.35
CA LEU A 103 8.96 -8.38 28.64
C LEU A 103 9.83 -9.39 29.41
N ASP A 104 9.59 -9.53 30.70
CA ASP A 104 10.22 -10.56 31.52
C ASP A 104 9.11 -11.29 32.30
N GLU A 105 8.95 -12.59 32.02
CA GLU A 105 7.90 -13.41 32.62
C GLU A 105 8.21 -13.78 34.08
N GLN A 106 9.48 -13.75 34.49
CA GLN A 106 9.91 -14.13 35.83
C GLN A 106 9.95 -12.93 36.77
N ASP A 107 10.40 -11.79 36.25
CA ASP A 107 10.50 -10.54 36.98
C ASP A 107 10.07 -9.37 36.07
N PRO A 108 8.77 -9.06 35.99
CA PRO A 108 8.26 -8.00 35.11
C PRO A 108 8.90 -6.62 35.33
N GLN A 109 9.49 -6.35 36.49
CA GLN A 109 10.24 -5.11 36.77
C GLN A 109 11.50 -5.01 35.90
N ARG A 110 12.00 -6.13 35.38
CA ARG A 110 13.16 -6.18 34.49
C ARG A 110 12.79 -6.10 33.00
N ALA A 111 11.50 -5.99 32.67
CA ALA A 111 11.03 -5.83 31.30
C ALA A 111 11.73 -4.64 30.63
N THR A 112 12.42 -4.89 29.51
CA THR A 112 13.17 -3.85 28.79
C THR A 112 12.29 -2.66 28.42
N ILE A 113 11.04 -2.90 28.01
CA ILE A 113 10.12 -1.82 27.66
C ILE A 113 9.75 -0.94 28.85
N LEU A 114 9.56 -1.52 30.05
CA LEU A 114 9.31 -0.76 31.28
C LEU A 114 10.53 0.10 31.62
N ARG A 115 11.71 -0.50 31.59
CA ARG A 115 12.97 0.19 31.88
C ARG A 115 13.27 1.32 30.90
N MET A 116 12.83 1.22 29.64
CA MET A 116 12.93 2.34 28.67
C MET A 116 12.03 3.53 29.05
N LEU A 117 10.85 3.28 29.64
CA LEU A 117 9.96 4.34 30.14
C LEU A 117 10.54 4.99 31.41
N GLU A 118 11.10 4.19 32.30
CA GLU A 118 11.80 4.67 33.51
C GLU A 118 13.02 5.52 33.15
N LEU A 119 13.84 5.06 32.20
CA LEU A 119 15.00 5.80 31.71
C LEU A 119 14.61 7.21 31.21
N LYS A 120 13.46 7.33 30.53
CA LYS A 120 12.96 8.62 30.06
C LYS A 120 12.54 9.53 31.22
N ARG A 121 11.95 8.95 32.26
CA ARG A 121 11.49 9.67 33.44
C ARG A 121 12.67 10.15 34.29
N ASP A 122 13.68 9.30 34.46
CA ASP A 122 14.89 9.61 35.22
C ASP A 122 15.81 10.61 34.50
N HIS A 123 15.76 10.61 33.17
CA HIS A 123 16.54 11.49 32.30
C HIS A 123 15.64 12.22 31.28
N PRO A 124 14.88 13.24 31.74
CA PRO A 124 14.01 14.02 30.85
C PRO A 124 14.79 14.76 29.76
N LEU A 125 14.09 15.21 28.71
CA LEU A 125 14.72 15.98 27.64
C LEU A 125 15.36 17.27 28.17
N PRO A 126 16.47 17.73 27.57
CA PRO A 126 16.99 19.06 27.83
C PRO A 126 15.97 20.15 27.45
N ASP A 127 15.87 21.18 28.28
CA ASP A 127 15.01 22.34 28.04
C ASP A 127 15.67 23.30 27.03
N VAL A 128 15.62 22.92 25.75
CA VAL A 128 16.21 23.65 24.61
C VAL A 128 15.27 23.63 23.41
N ALA A 129 15.34 24.67 22.57
CA ALA A 129 14.47 24.80 21.40
C ALA A 129 14.75 23.76 20.30
N ILE A 130 16.02 23.34 20.16
CA ILE A 130 16.44 22.31 19.19
C ILE A 130 17.31 21.31 19.95
N LEU A 131 16.94 20.03 19.87
CA LEU A 131 17.69 18.97 20.51
C LEU A 131 19.11 18.87 19.92
N PRO A 132 20.12 18.59 20.76
CA PRO A 132 21.52 18.52 20.32
C PRO A 132 21.77 17.33 19.39
N ASP A 133 22.87 17.38 18.63
CA ASP A 133 23.31 16.35 17.68
C ASP A 133 23.52 14.95 18.31
N SER A 134 23.51 14.84 19.64
CA SER A 134 23.51 13.55 20.34
C SER A 134 22.23 12.73 20.11
N PHE A 135 21.17 13.36 19.60
CA PHE A 135 19.98 12.66 19.13
C PHE A 135 20.09 12.41 17.62
N ASP A 136 20.25 11.14 17.24
CA ASP A 136 20.21 10.74 15.83
C ASP A 136 18.76 10.49 15.41
N PHE A 137 18.20 11.40 14.60
CA PHE A 137 16.87 11.26 13.97
C PHE A 137 16.94 10.75 12.54
N ARG A 138 18.15 10.41 12.05
CA ARG A 138 18.27 9.81 10.73
C ARG A 138 17.51 8.49 10.69
N LEU A 139 17.05 8.23 9.50
CA LEU A 139 16.13 7.16 9.21
C LEU A 139 16.83 5.80 9.08
N ASP A 140 18.12 5.80 8.77
CA ASP A 140 19.03 4.67 8.65
C ASP A 140 20.02 4.61 9.81
N ARG A 141 19.72 5.29 10.92
CA ARG A 141 20.55 5.29 12.14
C ARG A 141 20.85 3.88 12.63
N ASP A 142 21.93 3.76 13.39
CA ASP A 142 22.23 2.52 14.08
C ASP A 142 21.20 2.28 15.19
N GLN A 143 20.39 1.23 15.03
CA GLN A 143 19.31 0.93 15.95
C GLN A 143 19.89 0.22 17.18
N GLN A 144 19.80 0.88 18.33
CA GLN A 144 20.25 0.30 19.60
C GLN A 144 19.21 -0.72 20.10
N CYS A 145 19.28 -1.93 19.56
CA CYS A 145 18.38 -3.03 19.85
C CYS A 145 18.87 -3.85 21.05
N SER A 146 18.92 -3.21 22.21
CA SER A 146 19.44 -3.80 23.45
C SER A 146 18.61 -5.02 23.88
N LYS A 147 19.30 -6.11 24.21
CA LYS A 147 18.68 -7.25 24.90
C LYS A 147 18.48 -6.95 26.40
N PRO A 148 17.62 -7.70 27.10
CA PRO A 148 17.43 -7.50 28.55
C PRO A 148 18.73 -7.49 29.37
N GLU A 149 19.67 -8.38 29.06
CA GLU A 149 20.98 -8.47 29.71
C GLU A 149 21.96 -7.35 29.33
N GLU A 150 21.72 -6.65 28.21
CA GLU A 150 22.57 -5.56 27.69
C GLU A 150 22.09 -4.17 28.17
N PHE A 151 20.88 -4.09 28.73
CA PHE A 151 20.20 -2.83 29.01
C PHE A 151 20.98 -1.89 29.94
N ASP A 152 21.63 -2.42 30.97
CA ASP A 152 22.37 -1.61 31.93
C ASP A 152 23.54 -0.87 31.28
N SER A 153 24.18 -1.47 30.28
CA SER A 153 25.20 -0.79 29.48
C SER A 153 24.57 0.28 28.61
N PHE A 154 23.50 -0.07 27.90
CA PHE A 154 22.77 0.87 27.07
C PHE A 154 22.32 2.12 27.84
N ALA A 155 21.73 1.96 29.02
CA ALA A 155 21.26 3.08 29.84
C ALA A 155 22.40 4.00 30.30
N ARG A 156 23.60 3.45 30.56
CA ARG A 156 24.79 4.25 30.90
C ARG A 156 25.35 5.00 29.70
N ASP A 157 25.38 4.35 28.54
CA ASP A 157 25.97 4.91 27.31
C ASP A 157 25.01 5.91 26.64
N TYR A 158 23.70 5.72 26.81
CA TYR A 158 22.63 6.49 26.18
C TYR A 158 21.54 6.94 27.17
N PRO A 159 21.88 7.72 28.23
CA PRO A 159 20.93 8.05 29.30
C PRO A 159 19.71 8.85 28.81
N LEU A 160 19.86 9.67 27.76
CA LEU A 160 18.76 10.47 27.19
C LEU A 160 17.89 9.72 26.16
N TRP A 161 18.15 8.44 25.92
CA TRP A 161 17.50 7.66 24.86
C TRP A 161 16.30 6.84 25.35
N GLY A 162 15.77 7.14 26.54
CA GLY A 162 14.49 6.59 27.01
C GLY A 162 13.32 6.89 26.06
N MET A 163 12.26 6.09 26.16
CA MET A 163 11.08 6.21 25.30
C MET A 163 9.98 7.06 25.97
N PRO A 164 9.26 7.93 25.22
CA PRO A 164 9.39 8.18 23.78
C PRO A 164 10.68 8.93 23.38
N TYR A 165 11.41 8.37 22.42
CA TYR A 165 12.71 8.90 21.98
C TYR A 165 12.55 10.21 21.21
N GLY A 166 13.25 11.26 21.63
CA GLY A 166 13.19 12.58 20.99
C GLY A 166 11.93 13.40 21.26
N PHE A 167 10.95 12.86 21.98
CA PHE A 167 9.73 13.55 22.39
C PHE A 167 9.72 13.76 23.91
N PRO A 168 8.86 14.64 24.45
CA PRO A 168 8.64 14.71 25.89
C PRO A 168 8.26 13.35 26.50
N GLY A 169 8.52 13.19 27.79
CA GLY A 169 8.05 12.01 28.53
C GLY A 169 6.53 11.91 28.52
N LEU A 170 6.03 10.72 28.86
CA LEU A 170 4.59 10.51 29.05
C LEU A 170 4.07 11.36 30.21
N GLU A 171 2.79 11.72 30.18
CA GLU A 171 2.15 12.33 31.33
C GLU A 171 2.14 11.36 32.52
N ASP A 172 2.13 11.88 33.76
CA ASP A 172 2.25 11.05 34.96
C ASP A 172 1.20 9.92 35.02
N ALA A 173 -0.03 10.20 34.59
CA ALA A 173 -1.11 9.22 34.56
C ALA A 173 -0.88 8.13 33.50
N GLU A 174 -0.47 8.51 32.29
CA GLU A 174 -0.15 7.56 31.21
C GLU A 174 1.06 6.69 31.58
N HIS A 175 2.08 7.29 32.18
CA HIS A 175 3.26 6.57 32.65
C HIS A 175 2.87 5.56 33.74
N ALA A 176 2.11 5.97 34.76
CA ALA A 176 1.69 5.08 35.83
C ALA A 176 0.86 3.90 35.29
N LEU A 177 -0.09 4.18 34.40
CA LEU A 177 -0.91 3.17 33.74
C LEU A 177 -0.06 2.12 33.01
N LEU A 178 0.86 2.56 32.14
CA LEU A 178 1.71 1.65 31.39
C LEU A 178 2.70 0.91 32.29
N ALA A 179 3.29 1.59 33.27
CA ALA A 179 4.25 0.99 34.19
C ALA A 179 3.61 -0.09 35.04
N GLU A 180 2.44 0.17 35.62
CA GLU A 180 1.70 -0.80 36.42
C GLU A 180 1.28 -2.01 35.56
N TRP A 181 0.75 -1.77 34.36
CA TRP A 181 0.34 -2.85 33.45
C TRP A 181 1.54 -3.71 33.01
N LEU A 182 2.68 -3.10 32.69
CA LEU A 182 3.91 -3.82 32.34
C LEU A 182 4.46 -4.60 33.54
N ALA A 183 4.42 -4.02 34.74
CA ALA A 183 4.82 -4.68 36.00
C ALA A 183 3.93 -5.89 36.36
N GLN A 184 2.72 -5.98 35.79
CA GLN A 184 1.85 -7.15 35.89
C GLN A 184 2.11 -8.21 34.79
N GLY A 185 3.15 -8.03 33.97
CA GLY A 185 3.48 -8.92 32.85
C GLY A 185 2.72 -8.60 31.57
N ALA A 186 2.17 -7.39 31.44
CA ALA A 186 1.46 -6.91 30.26
C ALA A 186 0.28 -7.80 29.80
N PRO A 187 -0.66 -8.17 30.71
CA PRO A 187 -1.77 -9.06 30.36
C PRO A 187 -2.64 -8.47 29.24
N GLY A 188 -3.01 -9.32 28.28
CA GLY A 188 -3.96 -8.98 27.21
C GLY A 188 -5.41 -9.31 27.57
N VAL A 189 -6.34 -8.83 26.76
CA VAL A 189 -7.78 -9.15 26.85
C VAL A 189 -8.22 -9.94 25.63
N PRO A 190 -9.16 -10.90 25.75
CA PRO A 190 -9.65 -11.64 24.59
C PRO A 190 -10.27 -10.74 23.52
N TRP A 191 -10.03 -11.04 22.25
CA TRP A 191 -10.69 -10.35 21.14
C TRP A 191 -12.21 -10.56 21.17
N ALA A 192 -12.96 -9.48 20.92
CA ALA A 192 -14.39 -9.56 20.75
C ALA A 192 -14.74 -10.28 19.44
N ALA A 193 -15.49 -11.37 19.54
CA ALA A 193 -16.01 -12.11 18.39
C ALA A 193 -16.90 -11.23 17.49
N PRO A 194 -17.06 -11.57 16.20
CA PRO A 194 -18.02 -10.89 15.35
C PRO A 194 -19.46 -11.08 15.82
N GLY A 195 -20.26 -10.02 15.68
CA GLY A 195 -21.70 -10.07 15.95
C GLY A 195 -22.44 -10.93 14.91
N ALA A 196 -23.71 -11.24 15.16
CA ALA A 196 -24.49 -12.10 14.26
C ALA A 196 -24.64 -11.54 12.83
N ALA A 197 -24.89 -10.23 12.69
CA ALA A 197 -25.01 -9.57 11.39
C ALA A 197 -23.67 -9.55 10.64
N GLU A 198 -22.58 -9.25 11.36
CA GLU A 198 -21.23 -9.27 10.83
C GLU A 198 -20.82 -10.68 10.37
N GLN A 199 -21.12 -11.70 11.18
CA GLN A 199 -20.88 -13.10 10.80
C GLN A 199 -21.69 -13.52 9.57
N ALA A 200 -22.91 -13.01 9.39
CA ALA A 200 -23.71 -13.25 8.20
C ALA A 200 -23.05 -12.67 6.94
N GLU A 201 -22.50 -11.45 7.02
CA GLU A 201 -21.74 -10.84 5.92
C GLU A 201 -20.44 -11.59 5.63
N ILE A 202 -19.69 -12.00 6.66
CA ILE A 202 -18.50 -12.86 6.48
C ILE A 202 -18.88 -14.12 5.69
N ASN A 203 -19.91 -14.83 6.13
CA ASN A 203 -20.35 -16.07 5.46
C ASN A 203 -20.76 -15.83 4.01
N ARG A 204 -21.44 -14.72 3.75
CA ARG A 204 -21.93 -14.34 2.42
C ARG A 204 -20.77 -14.04 1.46
N TRP A 205 -19.80 -13.24 1.89
CA TRP A 205 -18.61 -12.91 1.10
C TRP A 205 -17.68 -14.11 0.90
N GLU A 206 -17.45 -14.92 1.94
CA GLU A 206 -16.70 -16.17 1.80
C GLU A 206 -17.40 -17.15 0.83
N THR A 207 -18.74 -17.21 0.84
CA THR A 207 -19.50 -17.98 -0.16
C THR A 207 -19.29 -17.44 -1.57
N PHE A 208 -19.29 -16.10 -1.75
CA PHE A 208 -18.98 -15.47 -3.03
C PHE A 208 -17.57 -15.84 -3.52
N PHE A 209 -16.55 -15.72 -2.66
CA PHE A 209 -15.17 -16.00 -3.07
C PHE A 209 -14.90 -17.49 -3.34
N ASN A 210 -15.66 -18.40 -2.75
CA ASN A 210 -15.42 -19.85 -2.82
C ASN A 210 -16.49 -20.63 -3.62
N ARG A 211 -17.25 -19.98 -4.52
CA ARG A 211 -18.18 -20.71 -5.39
C ARG A 211 -17.43 -21.77 -6.23
N PRO A 212 -18.07 -22.89 -6.60
CA PRO A 212 -17.43 -23.89 -7.44
C PRO A 212 -17.19 -23.38 -8.86
N GLY A 213 -16.27 -24.01 -9.58
CA GLY A 213 -15.99 -23.76 -10.99
C GLY A 213 -14.67 -23.03 -11.28
N ILE A 214 -14.08 -23.30 -12.45
CA ILE A 214 -12.78 -22.74 -12.85
C ILE A 214 -12.86 -21.23 -13.13
N LYS A 215 -13.98 -20.74 -13.66
CA LYS A 215 -14.23 -19.30 -13.84
C LYS A 215 -14.20 -18.57 -12.49
N GLN A 216 -14.93 -19.09 -11.49
CA GLN A 216 -14.90 -18.53 -10.13
C GLN A 216 -13.48 -18.54 -9.54
N LYS A 217 -12.79 -19.69 -9.59
CA LYS A 217 -11.44 -19.80 -9.02
C LYS A 217 -10.46 -18.81 -9.63
N LEU A 218 -10.56 -18.53 -10.94
CA LEU A 218 -9.73 -17.53 -11.61
C LEU A 218 -10.07 -16.10 -11.18
N VAL A 219 -11.36 -15.77 -11.09
CA VAL A 219 -11.83 -14.44 -10.65
C VAL A 219 -11.44 -14.19 -9.18
N SER A 220 -11.68 -15.14 -8.29
CA SER A 220 -11.31 -14.98 -6.87
C SER A 220 -9.80 -14.88 -6.68
N ARG A 221 -8.99 -15.57 -7.51
CA ARG A 221 -7.53 -15.38 -7.54
C ARG A 221 -7.17 -13.96 -7.96
N TYR A 222 -7.79 -13.44 -9.02
CA TYR A 222 -7.56 -12.06 -9.48
C TYR A 222 -7.92 -11.05 -8.38
N ILE A 223 -9.10 -11.17 -7.77
CA ILE A 223 -9.55 -10.27 -6.68
C ILE A 223 -8.60 -10.37 -5.48
N TYR A 224 -8.19 -11.57 -5.07
CA TYR A 224 -7.23 -11.74 -3.97
C TYR A 224 -5.89 -11.07 -4.26
N GLU A 225 -5.31 -11.28 -5.45
CA GLU A 225 -4.03 -10.67 -5.83
C GLU A 225 -4.09 -9.12 -5.89
N HIS A 226 -5.30 -8.53 -5.95
CA HIS A 226 -5.51 -7.08 -5.90
C HIS A 226 -5.92 -6.55 -4.52
N LEU A 227 -6.56 -7.35 -3.68
CA LEU A 227 -7.12 -6.91 -2.39
C LEU A 227 -6.41 -7.47 -1.16
N PHE A 228 -5.33 -8.25 -1.29
CA PHE A 228 -4.65 -8.88 -0.14
C PHE A 228 -4.10 -7.89 0.91
N ILE A 229 -3.86 -6.63 0.53
CA ILE A 229 -3.42 -5.55 1.43
C ILE A 229 -4.59 -4.68 1.96
N GLY A 230 -5.81 -4.92 1.48
CA GLY A 230 -6.97 -4.10 1.79
C GLY A 230 -7.52 -4.38 3.18
N ASP A 231 -7.92 -3.32 3.87
CA ASP A 231 -8.73 -3.37 5.08
C ASP A 231 -10.20 -3.40 4.67
N LEU A 232 -10.71 -4.61 4.45
CA LEU A 232 -12.07 -4.84 3.96
C LEU A 232 -13.09 -4.57 5.08
N TYR A 233 -14.16 -3.85 4.80
CA TYR A 233 -15.23 -3.60 5.78
C TYR A 233 -16.61 -3.69 5.14
N PHE A 234 -17.64 -4.02 5.92
CA PHE A 234 -19.00 -4.14 5.40
C PHE A 234 -19.71 -2.78 5.47
N ALA A 235 -19.87 -2.10 4.34
CA ALA A 235 -20.42 -0.74 4.29
C ALA A 235 -21.94 -0.68 4.54
N ASP A 236 -22.66 -1.79 4.30
CA ASP A 236 -24.11 -1.87 4.50
C ASP A 236 -24.49 -2.21 5.95
N LEU A 237 -23.51 -2.54 6.80
CA LEU A 237 -23.75 -2.77 8.23
C LEU A 237 -23.74 -1.46 9.00
N ALA A 238 -24.74 -1.28 9.88
CA ALA A 238 -24.79 -0.15 10.80
C ALA A 238 -23.82 -0.33 11.97
N GLY A 239 -23.20 0.77 12.42
CA GLY A 239 -22.28 0.80 13.56
C GLY A 239 -20.84 1.09 13.16
N PRO A 240 -19.90 1.04 14.11
CA PRO A 240 -18.48 1.24 13.82
C PRO A 240 -17.97 0.10 12.93
N ALA A 241 -17.28 0.46 11.85
CA ALA A 241 -16.71 -0.51 10.93
C ALA A 241 -15.60 -1.33 11.62
N ARG A 242 -15.69 -2.65 11.52
CA ARG A 242 -14.57 -3.56 11.78
C ARG A 242 -13.95 -3.95 10.44
N TYR A 243 -12.62 -4.06 10.44
CA TYR A 243 -11.86 -4.36 9.23
C TYR A 243 -11.43 -5.83 9.19
N TYR A 244 -11.26 -6.34 7.98
CA TYR A 244 -10.90 -7.72 7.66
C TYR A 244 -9.84 -7.76 6.57
N THR A 245 -8.95 -8.73 6.62
CA THR A 245 -8.03 -9.05 5.54
C THR A 245 -8.54 -10.29 4.78
N LEU A 246 -8.39 -10.28 3.45
CA LEU A 246 -8.66 -11.44 2.62
C LEU A 246 -7.43 -12.35 2.58
N VAL A 247 -7.55 -13.57 3.09
CA VAL A 247 -6.45 -14.52 3.20
C VAL A 247 -6.76 -15.83 2.49
N ARG A 248 -5.72 -16.60 2.14
CA ARG A 248 -5.87 -18.00 1.73
C ARG A 248 -5.75 -18.88 2.97
N SER A 249 -6.66 -19.84 3.13
CA SER A 249 -6.75 -20.73 4.30
C SER A 249 -6.81 -22.20 3.89
N ARG A 250 -6.18 -23.07 4.68
CA ARG A 250 -6.32 -24.54 4.55
C ARG A 250 -7.70 -25.02 5.01
N THR A 251 -8.34 -24.28 5.92
CA THR A 251 -9.64 -24.62 6.50
C THR A 251 -10.81 -23.89 5.82
N PRO A 252 -11.96 -24.56 5.64
CA PRO A 252 -13.15 -23.99 4.99
C PRO A 252 -13.92 -23.00 5.89
N PRO A 253 -14.83 -22.19 5.32
CA PRO A 253 -15.78 -21.37 6.07
C PRO A 253 -16.46 -22.12 7.22
N GLY A 254 -16.63 -21.44 8.36
CA GLY A 254 -17.16 -22.03 9.59
C GLY A 254 -16.12 -22.69 10.52
N GLN A 255 -14.86 -22.83 10.08
CA GLN A 255 -13.73 -23.26 10.92
C GLN A 255 -12.75 -22.09 11.18
N PRO A 256 -11.96 -22.15 12.27
CA PRO A 256 -10.88 -21.20 12.51
C PRO A 256 -9.95 -21.10 11.29
N VAL A 257 -9.57 -19.88 10.92
CA VAL A 257 -8.69 -19.62 9.77
C VAL A 257 -7.31 -20.22 10.02
N ASP A 258 -6.83 -21.03 9.08
CA ASP A 258 -5.47 -21.60 9.05
C ASP A 258 -4.73 -21.05 7.82
N ILE A 259 -4.00 -19.96 8.01
CA ILE A 259 -3.44 -19.15 6.93
C ILE A 259 -2.37 -19.92 6.14
N ILE A 260 -2.44 -19.81 4.81
CA ILE A 260 -1.38 -20.20 3.88
C ILE A 260 -0.52 -18.96 3.62
N ALA A 261 0.47 -18.72 4.49
CA ALA A 261 1.38 -17.59 4.39
C ALA A 261 2.42 -17.84 3.29
N THR A 262 2.29 -17.10 2.18
CA THR A 262 3.28 -17.08 1.11
C THR A 262 3.98 -15.73 1.06
N ARG A 263 5.12 -15.64 0.37
CA ARG A 263 5.90 -14.40 0.26
C ARG A 263 5.17 -13.36 -0.59
N ARG A 264 4.58 -13.79 -1.70
CA ARG A 264 3.73 -12.97 -2.58
C ARG A 264 2.33 -13.58 -2.69
N PRO A 265 1.28 -12.78 -2.94
CA PRO A 265 -0.08 -13.29 -3.10
C PRO A 265 -0.22 -14.28 -4.27
N TYR A 266 0.56 -14.09 -5.34
CA TYR A 266 0.55 -14.97 -6.51
C TYR A 266 1.44 -16.21 -6.38
N ASP A 267 2.16 -16.39 -5.26
CA ASP A 267 2.94 -17.61 -5.05
C ASP A 267 2.01 -18.82 -4.83
N SER A 268 2.52 -20.03 -5.12
CA SER A 268 1.76 -21.26 -4.97
C SER A 268 1.25 -21.45 -3.54
N PRO A 269 -0.06 -21.72 -3.35
CA PRO A 269 -0.61 -22.07 -2.04
C PRO A 269 -0.33 -23.54 -1.65
N GLY A 270 0.49 -24.27 -2.43
CA GLY A 270 0.70 -25.70 -2.31
C GLY A 270 -0.26 -26.53 -3.16
N SER A 271 -0.27 -27.85 -2.92
CA SER A 271 -1.05 -28.84 -3.70
C SER A 271 -2.41 -29.19 -3.09
N GLY A 272 -2.70 -28.71 -1.88
CA GLY A 272 -3.97 -28.97 -1.19
C GLY A 272 -5.10 -28.07 -1.67
N GLU A 273 -6.34 -28.43 -1.34
CA GLU A 273 -7.45 -27.49 -1.43
C GLU A 273 -7.25 -26.34 -0.45
N PHE A 274 -7.73 -25.16 -0.83
CA PHE A 274 -7.67 -23.96 -0.01
C PHE A 274 -8.89 -23.08 -0.28
N TYR A 275 -9.14 -22.14 0.62
CA TYR A 275 -10.29 -21.26 0.63
C TYR A 275 -9.86 -19.81 0.80
N TYR A 276 -10.55 -18.88 0.16
CA TYR A 276 -10.42 -17.46 0.46
C TYR A 276 -11.29 -17.12 1.68
N ARG A 277 -10.69 -16.60 2.74
CA ARG A 277 -11.34 -16.37 4.04
C ARG A 277 -11.15 -14.93 4.48
N LEU A 278 -12.09 -14.40 5.24
CA LEU A 278 -11.99 -13.07 5.85
C LEU A 278 -11.49 -13.24 7.30
N GLN A 279 -10.30 -12.71 7.57
CA GLN A 279 -9.73 -12.69 8.91
C GLN A 279 -9.87 -11.28 9.48
N ALA A 280 -10.42 -11.14 10.70
CA ALA A 280 -10.50 -9.83 11.35
C ALA A 280 -9.10 -9.20 11.43
N LEU A 281 -8.98 -7.91 11.13
CA LEU A 281 -7.74 -7.15 11.25
C LEU A 281 -7.33 -7.10 12.72
N ARG A 282 -6.18 -7.69 13.05
CA ARG A 282 -5.68 -7.85 14.43
C ARG A 282 -4.74 -6.76 14.90
N THR A 283 -4.43 -5.83 14.01
CA THR A 283 -3.58 -4.67 14.29
C THR A 283 -4.44 -3.43 14.39
N SER A 284 -4.00 -2.45 15.17
CA SER A 284 -4.57 -1.11 15.14
C SER A 284 -4.49 -0.49 13.74
N VAL A 285 -5.51 0.32 13.43
CA VAL A 285 -5.60 1.05 12.17
C VAL A 285 -4.62 2.21 12.21
N LEU A 286 -3.70 2.27 11.24
CA LEU A 286 -2.66 3.30 11.17
C LEU A 286 -2.66 3.91 9.77
N ASP A 287 -2.66 5.23 9.69
CA ASP A 287 -2.72 5.94 8.40
C ASP A 287 -1.64 5.47 7.41
N LYS A 288 -0.42 5.17 7.89
CA LYS A 288 0.70 4.68 7.07
C LYS A 288 0.40 3.43 6.22
N ARG A 289 -0.57 2.61 6.62
CA ARG A 289 -0.90 1.33 5.97
C ARG A 289 -2.39 1.10 5.76
N HIS A 290 -3.24 1.94 6.33
CA HIS A 290 -4.69 1.76 6.27
C HIS A 290 -5.18 1.96 4.84
N MET A 291 -5.79 0.90 4.30
CA MET A 291 -6.27 0.82 2.92
C MET A 291 -7.72 0.33 2.92
N PRO A 292 -8.69 1.16 3.34
CA PRO A 292 -10.07 0.75 3.49
C PRO A 292 -10.67 0.39 2.13
N TYR A 293 -11.40 -0.73 2.10
CA TYR A 293 -12.09 -1.17 0.89
C TYR A 293 -13.48 -1.71 1.26
N ALA A 294 -14.52 -0.99 0.85
CA ALA A 294 -15.89 -1.36 1.18
C ALA A 294 -16.29 -2.69 0.55
N LEU A 295 -17.05 -3.49 1.27
CA LEU A 295 -17.80 -4.63 0.79
C LEU A 295 -19.28 -4.31 0.99
N SER A 296 -20.05 -4.36 -0.10
CA SER A 296 -21.49 -4.04 -0.10
C SER A 296 -22.24 -4.88 -1.13
N ASP A 297 -23.57 -4.87 -1.02
CA ASP A 297 -24.50 -5.44 -1.99
C ASP A 297 -24.24 -4.90 -3.40
N ALA A 298 -24.08 -3.58 -3.50
CA ALA A 298 -23.76 -2.91 -4.76
C ALA A 298 -22.43 -3.41 -5.34
N ARG A 299 -21.40 -3.59 -4.50
CA ARG A 299 -20.10 -4.08 -4.95
C ARG A 299 -20.14 -5.53 -5.40
N MET A 300 -20.85 -6.39 -4.66
CA MET A 300 -21.03 -7.78 -5.07
C MET A 300 -21.78 -7.87 -6.40
N ALA A 301 -22.82 -7.05 -6.61
CA ALA A 301 -23.55 -6.96 -7.87
C ALA A 301 -22.63 -6.51 -9.02
N ARG A 302 -21.86 -5.45 -8.81
CA ARG A 302 -20.86 -4.93 -9.76
C ARG A 302 -19.83 -5.99 -10.15
N TRP A 303 -19.29 -6.75 -9.20
CA TRP A 303 -18.35 -7.84 -9.53
C TRP A 303 -19.02 -9.00 -10.26
N ASN A 304 -20.31 -9.29 -10.01
CA ASN A 304 -21.07 -10.26 -10.81
C ASN A 304 -21.25 -9.77 -12.25
N GLU A 305 -21.57 -8.49 -12.45
CA GLU A 305 -21.67 -7.85 -13.77
C GLU A 305 -20.35 -7.95 -14.53
N LEU A 306 -19.24 -7.50 -13.91
CA LEU A 306 -17.93 -7.45 -14.54
C LEU A 306 -17.41 -8.85 -14.90
N PHE A 307 -17.55 -9.84 -14.02
CA PHE A 307 -16.84 -11.10 -14.19
C PHE A 307 -17.71 -12.31 -14.51
N PHE A 308 -19.00 -12.30 -14.20
CA PHE A 308 -19.84 -13.50 -14.31
C PHE A 308 -20.94 -13.38 -15.34
N GLN A 309 -21.46 -12.17 -15.60
CA GLN A 309 -22.50 -11.91 -16.59
C GLN A 309 -21.94 -11.69 -18.01
N GLN A 310 -20.64 -11.40 -18.14
CA GLN A 310 -19.97 -11.29 -19.43
C GLN A 310 -19.89 -12.65 -20.15
N ASP A 311 -20.08 -12.63 -21.47
CA ASP A 311 -19.99 -13.80 -22.34
C ASP A 311 -18.53 -14.16 -22.66
N TYR A 312 -17.92 -14.94 -21.78
CA TYR A 312 -16.60 -15.52 -21.98
C TYR A 312 -16.45 -16.82 -21.19
N GLN A 313 -15.51 -17.65 -21.63
CA GLN A 313 -15.21 -18.95 -21.05
C GLN A 313 -13.80 -18.99 -20.48
N VAL A 314 -13.65 -19.67 -19.34
CA VAL A 314 -12.35 -20.04 -18.78
C VAL A 314 -12.18 -21.52 -19.03
N SER A 315 -11.13 -21.90 -19.76
CA SER A 315 -10.83 -23.27 -20.17
C SER A 315 -9.93 -24.00 -19.18
N ARG A 316 -9.06 -23.25 -18.49
CA ARG A 316 -8.11 -23.81 -17.51
C ARG A 316 -7.65 -22.76 -16.51
N LEU A 317 -7.22 -23.23 -15.34
CA LEU A 317 -6.57 -22.36 -14.36
C LEU A 317 -5.08 -22.16 -14.71
N PRO A 318 -4.56 -20.92 -14.62
CA PRO A 318 -3.14 -20.66 -14.74
C PRO A 318 -2.38 -21.32 -13.58
N GLY A 319 -1.19 -21.85 -13.86
CA GLY A 319 -0.29 -22.37 -12.83
C GLY A 319 0.32 -21.25 -11.97
N TYR A 320 1.10 -21.67 -10.97
CA TYR A 320 1.84 -20.79 -10.04
C TYR A 320 3.34 -20.73 -10.34
N ARG A 321 3.77 -21.21 -11.51
CA ARG A 321 5.18 -21.09 -11.93
C ARG A 321 5.51 -19.62 -12.16
N VAL A 322 6.74 -19.22 -11.85
CA VAL A 322 7.20 -17.82 -11.89
C VAL A 322 6.91 -17.17 -13.25
N GLU A 323 7.10 -17.88 -14.36
CA GLU A 323 6.92 -17.37 -15.72
C GLU A 323 5.44 -17.04 -16.06
N VAL A 324 4.50 -17.56 -15.26
CA VAL A 324 3.06 -17.32 -15.40
C VAL A 324 2.58 -16.35 -14.31
N ALA A 325 2.86 -16.67 -13.04
CA ALA A 325 2.29 -15.97 -11.90
C ALA A 325 2.77 -14.52 -11.74
N THR A 326 3.97 -14.19 -12.23
CA THR A 326 4.51 -12.81 -12.17
C THR A 326 3.95 -11.90 -13.26
N ASN A 327 3.25 -12.43 -14.26
CA ASN A 327 2.74 -11.67 -15.40
C ASN A 327 1.21 -11.75 -15.48
N PRO A 328 0.48 -10.70 -15.08
CA PRO A 328 -0.98 -10.70 -15.05
C PRO A 328 -1.62 -10.86 -16.44
N PHE A 329 -0.94 -10.42 -17.50
CA PHE A 329 -1.42 -10.56 -18.89
C PHE A 329 -1.33 -12.01 -19.40
N VAL A 330 -0.57 -12.86 -18.71
CA VAL A 330 -0.49 -14.30 -18.98
C VAL A 330 -1.42 -15.07 -18.03
N ALA A 331 -1.33 -14.80 -16.73
CA ALA A 331 -2.13 -15.50 -15.72
C ALA A 331 -3.64 -15.30 -15.94
N PHE A 332 -4.06 -14.06 -16.20
CA PHE A 332 -5.48 -13.69 -16.30
C PHE A 332 -5.93 -13.41 -17.73
N ARG A 333 -5.22 -13.96 -18.73
CA ARG A 333 -5.54 -13.78 -20.16
C ARG A 333 -6.98 -14.17 -20.52
N GLU A 334 -7.54 -15.17 -19.83
CA GLU A 334 -8.90 -15.65 -20.07
C GLU A 334 -9.98 -14.82 -19.36
N LEU A 335 -9.60 -13.79 -18.58
CA LEU A 335 -10.53 -12.78 -18.07
C LEU A 335 -10.62 -11.60 -19.06
N PRO A 336 -11.81 -11.05 -19.33
CA PRO A 336 -11.95 -9.89 -20.20
C PRO A 336 -11.11 -8.72 -19.67
N VAL A 337 -10.41 -8.04 -20.58
CA VAL A 337 -9.55 -6.91 -20.23
C VAL A 337 -10.37 -5.75 -19.68
N GLN A 338 -11.49 -5.42 -20.32
CA GLN A 338 -12.41 -4.37 -19.88
C GLN A 338 -12.89 -4.61 -18.44
N SER A 339 -13.31 -5.84 -18.10
CA SER A 339 -13.73 -6.20 -16.73
C SER A 339 -12.63 -5.99 -15.70
N ARG A 340 -11.39 -6.37 -16.05
CA ARG A 340 -10.22 -6.20 -15.17
C ARG A 340 -9.86 -4.72 -14.99
N TYR A 341 -9.96 -3.94 -16.05
CA TYR A 341 -9.67 -2.51 -15.99
C TYR A 341 -10.74 -1.76 -15.19
N GLN A 342 -12.02 -1.98 -15.47
CA GLN A 342 -13.14 -1.40 -14.73
C GLN A 342 -13.09 -1.78 -13.24
N PHE A 343 -12.72 -3.01 -12.90
CA PHE A 343 -12.51 -3.40 -11.51
C PHE A 343 -11.47 -2.53 -10.78
N MET A 344 -10.36 -2.18 -11.45
CA MET A 344 -9.34 -1.30 -10.86
C MET A 344 -9.78 0.18 -10.88
N LEU A 345 -10.49 0.62 -11.92
CA LEU A 345 -11.00 1.99 -12.05
C LEU A 345 -12.09 2.32 -11.04
N ASP A 346 -12.97 1.35 -10.75
CA ASP A 346 -14.04 1.47 -9.74
C ASP A 346 -13.46 2.01 -8.40
N GLU A 347 -12.22 1.62 -8.06
CA GLU A 347 -11.46 2.06 -6.89
C GLU A 347 -10.02 2.50 -7.25
N ALA A 348 -9.87 3.40 -8.24
CA ALA A 348 -8.54 3.78 -8.74
C ALA A 348 -7.65 4.42 -7.66
N GLN A 349 -8.22 5.20 -6.73
CA GLN A 349 -7.49 5.73 -5.59
C GLN A 349 -6.88 4.62 -4.74
N PHE A 350 -7.62 3.53 -4.47
CA PHE A 350 -7.10 2.36 -3.75
C PHE A 350 -5.95 1.73 -4.52
N THR A 351 -6.10 1.50 -5.83
CA THR A 351 -5.08 0.86 -6.67
C THR A 351 -3.79 1.69 -6.74
N ILE A 352 -3.89 3.02 -6.89
CA ILE A 352 -2.71 3.90 -6.91
C ILE A 352 -2.12 4.05 -5.49
N MET A 353 -2.94 4.27 -4.46
CA MET A 353 -2.45 4.41 -3.09
C MET A 353 -1.77 3.14 -2.58
N ALA A 354 -2.15 1.96 -3.08
CA ALA A 354 -1.49 0.69 -2.78
C ALA A 354 0.01 0.69 -3.12
N TYR A 355 0.44 1.44 -4.15
CA TYR A 355 1.86 1.57 -4.47
C TYR A 355 2.63 2.26 -3.31
N ILE A 356 1.97 3.16 -2.59
CA ILE A 356 2.55 3.98 -1.52
C ILE A 356 2.44 3.29 -0.17
N LYS A 357 1.26 2.75 0.15
CA LYS A 357 0.90 2.22 1.48
C LYS A 357 0.91 0.69 1.56
N GLY A 358 1.17 -0.02 0.46
CA GLY A 358 1.07 -1.49 0.37
C GLY A 358 2.18 -2.21 1.15
N PRO A 359 3.05 -3.02 0.53
CA PRO A 359 4.13 -3.71 1.25
C PRO A 359 5.18 -2.74 1.83
N VAL A 360 5.13 -1.47 1.45
CA VAL A 360 5.95 -0.37 1.96
C VAL A 360 5.16 0.46 2.96
N CYS A 361 5.75 0.62 4.14
CA CYS A 361 5.31 1.56 5.17
C CYS A 361 5.97 2.93 5.02
N ARG A 362 7.09 2.92 4.28
CA ARG A 362 8.05 4.00 4.09
C ARG A 362 8.85 3.69 2.83
N GLY A 363 8.89 4.63 1.90
CA GLY A 363 9.00 4.26 0.48
C GLY A 363 10.04 4.98 -0.36
N GLN A 364 11.12 5.55 0.18
CA GLN A 364 12.10 6.34 -0.60
C GLN A 364 12.55 5.67 -1.92
N VAL A 365 12.75 4.35 -1.94
CA VAL A 365 13.18 3.65 -3.17
C VAL A 365 12.18 3.81 -4.33
N ALA A 366 10.88 3.69 -4.04
CA ALA A 366 9.78 3.80 -5.01
C ALA A 366 9.24 5.23 -5.14
N LEU A 367 9.34 6.07 -4.10
CA LEU A 367 8.85 7.44 -4.11
C LEU A 367 9.86 8.41 -4.75
N ASN A 368 11.17 8.14 -4.67
CA ASN A 368 12.20 8.99 -5.28
C ASN A 368 12.24 8.93 -6.83
N VAL A 369 11.25 8.30 -7.46
CA VAL A 369 11.09 8.31 -8.92
C VAL A 369 9.86 9.10 -9.37
N ILE A 370 9.06 9.66 -8.47
CA ILE A 370 7.91 10.50 -8.81
C ILE A 370 8.18 11.98 -8.49
N ASP A 371 7.50 12.88 -9.18
CA ASP A 371 7.47 14.31 -8.82
C ASP A 371 6.65 14.51 -7.53
N ASP A 372 6.86 15.63 -6.83
CA ASP A 372 6.21 15.89 -5.55
C ASP A 372 4.73 16.24 -5.65
N HIS A 373 4.29 16.70 -6.83
CA HIS A 373 2.89 16.99 -7.14
C HIS A 373 2.62 16.72 -8.62
N PHE A 374 1.69 15.81 -8.89
CA PHE A 374 1.21 15.52 -10.25
C PHE A 374 -0.23 15.02 -10.26
N TRP A 375 -0.89 15.20 -11.39
CA TRP A 375 -2.26 14.73 -11.62
C TRP A 375 -2.25 13.40 -12.38
N VAL A 376 -3.21 12.54 -12.04
CA VAL A 376 -3.43 11.24 -12.69
C VAL A 376 -4.85 11.20 -13.24
N ILE A 377 -4.95 10.84 -14.51
CA ILE A 377 -6.21 10.57 -15.21
C ILE A 377 -6.08 9.23 -15.95
N PHE A 378 -7.20 8.69 -16.43
CA PHE A 378 -7.26 7.33 -16.96
C PHE A 378 -7.79 7.30 -18.40
N THR A 379 -7.35 6.33 -19.20
CA THR A 379 -7.95 6.11 -20.54
C THR A 379 -9.30 5.43 -20.42
N ASP A 380 -10.24 5.74 -21.31
CA ASP A 380 -11.59 5.19 -21.31
C ASP A 380 -11.56 3.66 -21.59
N PRO A 381 -12.15 2.81 -20.72
CA PRO A 381 -12.21 1.35 -20.89
C PRO A 381 -13.12 0.84 -22.02
N ASN A 382 -13.82 1.72 -22.75
CA ASN A 382 -14.79 1.38 -23.80
C ASN A 382 -14.31 1.73 -25.21
N VAL A 383 -13.12 2.34 -25.34
CA VAL A 383 -12.55 2.70 -26.64
C VAL A 383 -11.64 1.57 -27.16
N LEU A 384 -11.55 1.42 -28.48
CA LEU A 384 -10.58 0.56 -29.15
C LEU A 384 -9.14 1.04 -28.88
N ASP A 385 -8.63 0.76 -27.68
CA ASP A 385 -7.25 0.99 -27.26
C ASP A 385 -6.46 -0.32 -27.44
N PRO A 386 -5.27 -0.30 -28.08
CA PRO A 386 -4.38 -1.46 -28.13
C PRO A 386 -4.11 -2.07 -26.75
N ASP A 387 -4.04 -1.24 -25.71
CA ASP A 387 -3.84 -1.66 -24.32
C ASP A 387 -5.06 -2.38 -23.71
N GLN A 388 -6.17 -2.47 -24.43
CA GLN A 388 -7.39 -3.18 -24.03
C GLN A 388 -7.62 -4.47 -24.83
N ASN A 389 -6.75 -4.79 -25.79
CA ASN A 389 -6.82 -6.00 -26.58
C ASN A 389 -6.03 -7.15 -25.92
N ALA A 390 -6.73 -8.20 -25.48
CA ALA A 390 -6.13 -9.35 -24.79
C ALA A 390 -5.06 -10.07 -25.63
N GLU A 391 -5.27 -10.21 -26.95
CA GLU A 391 -4.32 -10.86 -27.85
C GLU A 391 -3.08 -10.00 -28.06
N PHE A 392 -3.26 -8.68 -28.23
CA PHE A 392 -2.15 -7.74 -28.31
C PHE A 392 -1.30 -7.79 -27.04
N LEU A 393 -1.91 -7.64 -25.85
CA LEU A 393 -1.21 -7.71 -24.57
C LEU A 393 -0.50 -9.05 -24.37
N ALA A 394 -1.15 -10.16 -24.72
CA ALA A 394 -0.52 -11.49 -24.64
C ALA A 394 0.68 -11.59 -25.60
N SER A 395 0.57 -11.06 -26.82
CA SER A 395 1.66 -11.06 -27.81
C SER A 395 2.86 -10.20 -27.36
N GLN A 396 2.58 -9.10 -26.65
CA GLN A 396 3.60 -8.18 -26.14
C GLN A 396 4.06 -8.53 -24.71
N SER A 397 3.51 -9.58 -24.10
CA SER A 397 3.77 -9.95 -22.69
C SER A 397 5.27 -10.17 -22.38
N ALA A 398 6.05 -10.67 -23.35
CA ALA A 398 7.50 -10.83 -23.23
C ALA A 398 8.26 -9.50 -23.15
N HIS A 399 7.68 -8.41 -23.65
CA HIS A 399 8.22 -7.05 -23.56
C HIS A 399 7.77 -6.31 -22.30
N MET A 400 6.73 -6.83 -21.63
CA MET A 400 6.16 -6.31 -20.39
C MET A 400 6.54 -7.14 -19.16
N ARG A 401 7.58 -7.98 -19.27
CA ARG A 401 8.04 -8.83 -18.16
C ARG A 401 8.49 -7.96 -16.99
N LEU A 402 7.92 -8.20 -15.81
CA LEU A 402 8.30 -7.53 -14.57
C LEU A 402 9.56 -8.17 -13.94
N PRO A 403 10.29 -7.43 -13.10
CA PRO A 403 11.31 -7.99 -12.22
C PRO A 403 10.79 -9.16 -11.37
N GLY A 404 11.47 -10.31 -11.45
CA GLY A 404 11.15 -11.51 -10.66
C GLY A 404 11.98 -11.67 -9.39
N GLY A 405 12.94 -10.77 -9.16
CA GLY A 405 13.97 -10.86 -8.13
C GLY A 405 15.17 -11.69 -8.61
N SER A 406 16.23 -11.02 -9.06
CA SER A 406 17.50 -11.68 -9.41
C SER A 406 18.46 -11.77 -8.23
N THR A 407 19.38 -12.74 -8.27
CA THR A 407 20.25 -13.05 -7.13
C THR A 407 21.56 -12.25 -7.11
N ASN A 408 21.90 -11.49 -8.16
CA ASN A 408 23.14 -10.69 -8.18
C ASN A 408 23.05 -9.37 -8.99
N LEU A 409 23.86 -8.39 -8.58
CA LEU A 409 23.84 -7.01 -9.09
C LEU A 409 24.26 -6.89 -10.57
N LEU A 410 25.23 -7.70 -11.01
CA LEU A 410 25.67 -7.74 -12.42
C LEU A 410 24.55 -8.26 -13.33
N GLY A 411 23.80 -9.26 -12.86
CA GLY A 411 22.60 -9.76 -13.53
C GLY A 411 21.51 -8.69 -13.63
N SER A 412 21.32 -7.88 -12.58
CA SER A 412 20.36 -6.76 -12.60
C SER A 412 20.68 -5.70 -13.66
N LEU A 413 21.95 -5.35 -13.89
CA LEU A 413 22.34 -4.40 -14.94
C LEU A 413 22.08 -4.93 -16.36
N VAL A 414 22.38 -6.21 -16.59
CA VAL A 414 22.08 -6.87 -17.88
C VAL A 414 20.56 -6.96 -18.08
N GLN A 415 19.83 -7.36 -17.05
CA GLN A 415 18.36 -7.42 -17.09
C GLN A 415 17.73 -6.05 -17.29
N TRP A 416 18.25 -4.99 -16.66
CA TRP A 416 17.81 -3.62 -16.92
C TRP A 416 17.91 -3.24 -18.39
N ARG A 417 19.05 -3.56 -19.03
CA ARG A 417 19.21 -3.30 -20.47
C ARG A 417 18.17 -4.06 -21.30
N ASP A 418 17.80 -5.26 -20.90
CA ASP A 418 16.79 -6.07 -21.57
C ASP A 418 15.37 -5.54 -21.31
N TYR A 419 15.06 -5.06 -20.09
CA TYR A 419 13.83 -4.32 -19.78
C TYR A 419 13.73 -3.03 -20.60
N ALA A 420 14.80 -2.23 -20.67
CA ALA A 420 14.85 -1.02 -21.48
C ALA A 420 14.65 -1.28 -22.99
N LYS A 421 15.12 -2.43 -23.49
CA LYS A 421 14.82 -2.87 -24.86
C LYS A 421 13.37 -3.33 -25.01
N GLY A 422 12.83 -4.07 -24.03
CA GLY A 422 11.44 -4.52 -23.97
C GLY A 422 10.49 -3.34 -24.00
N GLN A 423 10.66 -2.39 -23.07
CA GLN A 423 9.87 -1.16 -23.00
C GLN A 423 9.88 -0.39 -24.32
N ARG A 424 11.05 -0.18 -24.94
CA ARG A 424 11.12 0.49 -26.25
C ARG A 424 10.38 -0.27 -27.35
N LYS A 425 10.43 -1.60 -27.35
CA LYS A 425 9.67 -2.42 -28.33
C LYS A 425 8.17 -2.29 -28.08
N PHE A 426 7.74 -2.35 -26.83
CA PHE A 426 6.34 -2.19 -26.44
C PHE A 426 5.81 -0.80 -26.82
N LEU A 427 6.49 0.28 -26.43
CA LEU A 427 6.10 1.65 -26.78
C LEU A 427 6.06 1.87 -28.29
N LYS A 428 7.00 1.30 -29.05
CA LYS A 428 6.97 1.35 -30.51
C LYS A 428 5.77 0.60 -31.09
N ALA A 429 5.45 -0.60 -30.58
CA ALA A 429 4.30 -1.37 -31.02
C ALA A 429 2.98 -0.65 -30.69
N LYS A 430 2.84 -0.13 -29.48
CA LYS A 430 1.70 0.68 -29.03
C LYS A 430 1.52 1.92 -29.90
N SER A 431 2.60 2.66 -30.14
CA SER A 431 2.57 3.86 -31.00
C SER A 431 2.18 3.55 -32.44
N ALA A 432 2.64 2.42 -32.98
CA ALA A 432 2.25 1.99 -34.32
C ALA A 432 0.77 1.65 -34.42
N GLU A 433 0.20 1.03 -33.37
CA GLU A 433 -1.22 0.69 -33.34
C GLU A 433 -2.10 1.93 -33.11
N LEU A 434 -1.70 2.84 -32.22
CA LEU A 434 -2.34 4.15 -32.05
C LEU A 434 -2.31 4.98 -33.33
N ALA A 435 -1.20 4.98 -34.07
CA ALA A 435 -1.10 5.67 -35.35
C ALA A 435 -2.05 5.10 -36.41
N LYS A 436 -2.26 3.77 -36.45
CA LYS A 436 -3.25 3.16 -37.34
C LYS A 436 -4.67 3.62 -36.99
N LEU A 437 -5.02 3.61 -35.71
CA LEU A 437 -6.32 4.07 -35.23
C LEU A 437 -6.55 5.55 -35.58
N ALA A 438 -5.58 6.41 -35.26
CA ALA A 438 -5.64 7.83 -35.58
C ALA A 438 -5.70 8.12 -37.09
N SER A 439 -5.12 7.26 -37.94
CA SER A 439 -5.15 7.41 -39.40
C SER A 439 -6.49 7.04 -40.05
N THR A 440 -7.43 6.45 -39.30
CA THR A 440 -8.69 5.94 -39.87
C THR A 440 -9.88 6.91 -39.82
N ASP A 441 -9.72 8.18 -39.41
CA ASP A 441 -10.82 9.15 -39.14
C ASP A 441 -11.88 8.64 -38.12
N VAL A 442 -11.71 7.44 -37.55
CA VAL A 442 -12.68 6.76 -36.69
C VAL A 442 -12.54 7.17 -35.21
N THR A 443 -11.36 7.62 -34.76
CA THR A 443 -11.16 8.02 -33.36
C THR A 443 -10.10 9.13 -33.25
N PRO A 444 -10.49 10.41 -33.17
CA PRO A 444 -9.56 11.51 -32.93
C PRO A 444 -8.88 11.39 -31.55
N LEU A 445 -7.65 11.90 -31.44
CA LEU A 445 -6.93 11.98 -30.16
C LEU A 445 -7.48 13.15 -29.33
N ASP A 446 -8.67 12.99 -28.74
CA ASP A 446 -9.39 14.02 -28.00
C ASP A 446 -9.95 13.52 -26.64
N PHE A 447 -10.78 14.33 -25.99
CA PHE A 447 -11.28 14.03 -24.64
C PHE A 447 -12.11 12.75 -24.54
N GLU A 448 -12.64 12.20 -25.65
CA GLU A 448 -13.42 10.95 -25.65
C GLU A 448 -12.53 9.71 -25.38
N LEU A 449 -11.20 9.86 -25.42
CA LEU A 449 -10.25 8.81 -25.03
C LEU A 449 -9.97 8.76 -23.52
N ILE A 450 -10.52 9.71 -22.75
CA ILE A 450 -10.27 9.86 -21.32
C ILE A 450 -11.50 9.36 -20.58
N TRP A 451 -11.29 8.48 -19.62
CA TRP A 451 -12.38 7.94 -18.80
C TRP A 451 -13.04 9.06 -17.98
N ASP A 452 -14.35 9.20 -18.13
CA ASP A 452 -15.15 10.23 -17.48
C ASP A 452 -15.74 9.79 -16.13
N GLY A 453 -15.27 8.67 -15.57
CA GLY A 453 -15.81 8.13 -14.33
C GLY A 453 -17.19 7.47 -14.49
N ASP A 454 -17.59 7.10 -15.71
CA ASP A 454 -18.96 6.67 -16.02
C ASP A 454 -19.99 7.72 -15.53
N GLY A 455 -19.61 8.99 -15.63
CA GLY A 455 -20.38 10.16 -15.19
C GLY A 455 -20.59 10.33 -13.67
N SER A 456 -20.10 9.42 -12.82
CA SER A 456 -20.37 9.49 -11.37
C SER A 456 -19.21 9.11 -10.44
N ASN A 457 -18.20 8.39 -10.92
CA ASN A 457 -17.10 7.89 -10.11
C ASN A 457 -16.02 8.97 -9.88
N PRO A 458 -15.80 9.43 -8.63
CA PRO A 458 -14.80 10.46 -8.33
C PRO A 458 -13.35 9.97 -8.50
N ASN A 459 -13.11 8.68 -8.74
CA ASN A 459 -11.79 8.14 -9.05
C ASN A 459 -11.27 8.51 -10.45
N ALA A 460 -12.07 9.18 -11.28
CA ALA A 460 -11.70 9.57 -12.65
C ALA A 460 -10.50 10.53 -12.72
N ALA A 461 -10.28 11.30 -11.66
CA ALA A 461 -9.12 12.18 -11.50
C ALA A 461 -8.53 12.01 -10.11
N LEU A 462 -7.20 11.89 -10.02
CA LEU A 462 -6.49 11.81 -8.75
C LEU A 462 -5.34 12.82 -8.73
N THR A 463 -4.97 13.25 -7.53
CA THR A 463 -3.75 14.00 -7.26
C THR A 463 -2.85 13.19 -6.34
N VAL A 464 -1.57 13.11 -6.69
CA VAL A 464 -0.54 12.50 -5.87
C VAL A 464 0.35 13.60 -5.30
N PHE A 465 0.53 13.57 -3.98
CA PHE A 465 1.48 14.42 -3.26
C PHE A 465 2.57 13.54 -2.64
N ARG A 466 3.83 13.83 -2.89
CA ARG A 466 4.96 13.21 -2.18
C ARG A 466 5.36 14.08 -1.00
N HIS A 467 5.69 13.43 0.11
CA HIS A 467 6.14 14.07 1.34
C HIS A 467 7.48 13.43 1.73
N ASN A 468 8.51 13.69 0.93
CA ASN A 468 9.84 13.09 1.05
C ASN A 468 9.81 11.54 0.98
N ASP A 469 9.62 10.85 2.11
CA ASP A 469 9.61 9.38 2.25
C ASP A 469 8.23 8.74 2.41
N SER A 470 7.17 9.54 2.36
CA SER A 470 5.77 9.10 2.23
C SER A 470 5.06 9.82 1.09
N ALA A 471 3.82 9.45 0.78
CA ALA A 471 2.98 10.12 -0.20
C ALA A 471 1.50 9.94 0.14
N SER A 472 0.67 10.80 -0.46
CA SER A 472 -0.79 10.78 -0.33
C SER A 472 -1.42 10.77 -1.72
N VAL A 473 -2.52 10.05 -1.86
CA VAL A 473 -3.35 10.07 -3.08
C VAL A 473 -4.73 10.54 -2.70
N VAL A 474 -5.21 11.58 -3.37
CA VAL A 474 -6.55 12.14 -3.13
C VAL A 474 -7.34 12.19 -4.43
N GLN A 475 -8.67 12.07 -4.32
CA GLN A 475 -9.56 12.26 -5.45
C GLN A 475 -9.63 13.74 -5.86
N GLY A 476 -9.66 13.97 -7.17
CA GLY A 476 -9.76 15.27 -7.81
C GLY A 476 -8.43 15.85 -8.28
N LEU A 477 -8.50 16.96 -9.04
CA LEU A 477 -7.36 17.74 -9.52
C LEU A 477 -7.07 18.86 -8.50
N VAL A 478 -6.36 18.50 -7.44
CA VAL A 478 -6.06 19.36 -6.29
C VAL A 478 -4.81 20.20 -6.57
N GLY A 479 -4.87 21.49 -6.21
CA GLY A 479 -3.78 22.45 -6.38
C GLY A 479 -3.81 23.18 -7.72
N GLN A 480 -2.76 23.94 -7.99
CA GLN A 480 -2.53 24.54 -9.32
C GLN A 480 -2.16 23.47 -10.35
N THR A 481 -2.14 23.81 -11.65
CA THR A 481 -1.65 22.88 -12.68
C THR A 481 -0.21 22.45 -12.37
N PRO A 482 0.04 21.16 -12.12
CA PRO A 482 1.35 20.67 -11.75
C PRO A 482 2.31 20.70 -12.94
N LYS A 483 3.60 20.48 -12.65
CA LYS A 483 4.64 20.33 -13.68
C LYS A 483 4.30 19.19 -14.65
N THR A 484 3.88 18.03 -14.14
CA THR A 484 3.65 16.81 -14.92
C THR A 484 2.25 16.24 -14.66
N ALA A 485 1.77 15.42 -15.59
CA ALA A 485 0.54 14.65 -15.43
C ALA A 485 0.67 13.29 -16.10
N TRP A 486 -0.02 12.29 -15.56
CA TRP A 486 -0.01 10.92 -16.08
C TRP A 486 -1.37 10.57 -16.64
N LEU A 487 -1.38 10.01 -17.85
CA LEU A 487 -2.53 9.31 -18.41
C LEU A 487 -2.26 7.81 -18.36
N ILE A 488 -3.03 7.11 -17.53
CA ILE A 488 -2.82 5.70 -17.25
C ILE A 488 -3.90 4.86 -17.95
N GLY A 489 -3.48 3.92 -18.81
CA GLY A 489 -4.35 2.89 -19.35
C GLY A 489 -4.20 1.56 -18.62
N TYR A 490 -5.01 0.55 -19.00
CA TYR A 490 -5.06 -0.75 -18.34
C TYR A 490 -3.68 -1.40 -18.16
N SER A 491 -2.91 -1.51 -19.25
CA SER A 491 -1.61 -2.19 -19.23
C SER A 491 -0.63 -1.54 -18.26
N LEU A 492 -0.70 -0.22 -18.12
CA LEU A 492 0.16 0.55 -17.24
C LEU A 492 -0.28 0.39 -15.78
N LEU A 493 -1.58 0.53 -15.51
CA LEU A 493 -2.12 0.40 -14.15
C LEU A 493 -1.84 -0.99 -13.55
N GLU A 494 -2.08 -2.05 -14.32
CA GLU A 494 -1.84 -3.43 -13.89
C GLU A 494 -0.34 -3.69 -13.64
N ARG A 495 0.56 -3.16 -14.50
CA ARG A 495 2.01 -3.28 -14.29
C ARG A 495 2.48 -2.54 -13.05
N ILE A 496 1.94 -1.36 -12.77
CA ILE A 496 2.23 -0.60 -11.54
C ILE A 496 1.85 -1.45 -10.31
N HIS A 497 0.64 -2.01 -10.30
CA HIS A 497 0.17 -2.88 -9.19
C HIS A 497 1.07 -4.10 -8.99
N TYR A 498 1.36 -4.87 -10.04
CA TYR A 498 2.19 -6.08 -9.87
C TYR A 498 3.65 -5.79 -9.56
N LEU A 499 4.19 -4.66 -10.02
CA LEU A 499 5.56 -4.26 -9.71
C LEU A 499 5.71 -3.81 -8.25
N LEU A 500 4.81 -2.95 -7.78
CA LEU A 500 4.97 -2.20 -6.53
C LEU A 500 4.14 -2.75 -5.37
N VAL A 501 3.17 -3.62 -5.64
CA VAL A 501 2.24 -4.15 -4.63
C VAL A 501 2.33 -5.66 -4.58
N ALA A 502 1.82 -6.37 -5.58
CA ALA A 502 1.75 -7.84 -5.53
C ALA A 502 3.13 -8.50 -5.62
N GLY A 503 4.07 -7.93 -6.38
CA GLY A 503 5.42 -8.47 -6.57
C GLY A 503 6.49 -7.81 -5.71
N PHE A 504 6.19 -6.68 -5.06
CA PHE A 504 7.16 -6.00 -4.22
C PHE A 504 7.41 -6.75 -2.93
N ASP A 505 8.67 -6.82 -2.54
CA ASP A 505 9.14 -7.64 -1.45
C ASP A 505 10.12 -6.84 -0.60
N VAL A 506 9.62 -6.32 0.52
CA VAL A 506 10.42 -5.52 1.46
C VAL A 506 11.56 -6.32 2.10
N TYR A 507 11.43 -7.66 2.16
CA TYR A 507 12.46 -8.57 2.63
C TYR A 507 13.42 -9.00 1.51
N GLY A 508 13.21 -8.52 0.28
CA GLY A 508 13.98 -8.85 -0.90
C GLY A 508 15.40 -8.26 -0.86
N ASN A 509 16.30 -8.84 -1.65
CA ASN A 509 17.68 -8.38 -1.77
C ASN A 509 17.80 -7.03 -2.52
N VAL A 510 19.00 -6.44 -2.50
CA VAL A 510 19.30 -5.17 -3.18
C VAL A 510 19.02 -5.20 -4.69
N ALA A 511 19.22 -6.35 -5.33
CA ALA A 511 18.95 -6.52 -6.75
C ALA A 511 17.46 -6.35 -7.07
N HIS A 512 16.57 -6.94 -6.27
CA HIS A 512 15.13 -6.74 -6.37
C HIS A 512 14.76 -5.27 -6.19
N GLN A 513 15.27 -4.63 -5.14
CA GLN A 513 14.98 -3.20 -4.86
C GLN A 513 15.40 -2.29 -6.01
N LEU A 514 16.59 -2.52 -6.57
CA LEU A 514 17.12 -1.76 -7.70
C LEU A 514 16.33 -2.01 -8.99
N GLU A 515 16.02 -3.26 -9.31
CA GLU A 515 15.25 -3.61 -10.51
C GLU A 515 13.84 -3.00 -10.48
N THR A 516 13.17 -3.06 -9.32
CA THR A 516 11.86 -2.41 -9.15
C THR A 516 11.95 -0.91 -9.34
N ARG A 517 12.94 -0.24 -8.73
CA ARG A 517 13.15 1.21 -8.91
C ARG A 517 13.34 1.57 -10.37
N LEU A 518 14.27 0.90 -11.06
CA LEU A 518 14.59 1.20 -12.45
C LEU A 518 13.44 0.90 -13.41
N TYR A 519 12.62 -0.09 -13.11
CA TYR A 519 11.45 -0.40 -13.92
C TYR A 519 10.33 0.63 -13.71
N MET A 520 10.19 1.18 -12.49
CA MET A 520 9.22 2.23 -12.21
C MET A 520 9.46 3.47 -13.09
N ASP A 521 10.72 3.90 -13.27
CA ASP A 521 11.04 5.02 -14.16
C ASP A 521 10.38 4.85 -15.55
N PHE A 522 10.38 3.64 -16.12
CA PHE A 522 9.71 3.37 -17.39
C PHE A 522 8.19 3.50 -17.33
N LEU A 523 7.57 3.08 -16.22
CA LEU A 523 6.11 3.17 -16.05
C LEU A 523 5.66 4.62 -15.88
N ARG A 524 6.37 5.42 -15.07
CA ARG A 524 6.13 6.86 -14.98
C ARG A 524 6.26 7.54 -16.33
N MET A 525 7.39 7.32 -17.01
CA MET A 525 7.66 7.92 -18.32
C MET A 525 6.61 7.55 -19.36
N GLU A 526 6.05 6.33 -19.27
CA GLU A 526 4.95 5.90 -20.13
C GLU A 526 3.64 6.64 -19.82
N GLY A 527 3.30 6.86 -18.55
CA GLY A 527 2.12 7.66 -18.17
C GLY A 527 2.22 9.12 -18.65
N GLU A 528 3.40 9.71 -18.50
CA GLU A 528 3.73 11.05 -19.00
C GLU A 528 3.70 11.11 -20.54
N TYR A 529 4.24 10.10 -21.22
CA TYR A 529 4.18 9.96 -22.66
C TYR A 529 2.74 9.92 -23.18
N ASN A 530 1.89 9.07 -22.58
CA ASN A 530 0.49 8.94 -22.96
C ASN A 530 -0.23 10.30 -22.86
N PHE A 531 0.09 11.10 -21.84
CA PHE A 531 -0.47 12.45 -21.70
C PHE A 531 0.05 13.41 -22.78
N LEU A 532 1.36 13.41 -23.06
CA LEU A 532 1.97 14.30 -24.07
C LEU A 532 1.37 14.09 -25.48
N VAL A 533 0.84 12.91 -25.79
CA VAL A 533 0.14 12.64 -27.06
C VAL A 533 -1.09 13.54 -27.27
N PHE A 534 -1.71 14.04 -26.20
CA PHE A 534 -2.85 14.96 -26.28
C PHE A 534 -2.43 16.42 -26.49
N MET A 535 -1.14 16.75 -26.31
CA MET A 535 -0.65 18.11 -26.53
C MET A 535 -0.45 18.39 -28.03
N PRO A 536 -0.45 19.67 -28.47
CA PRO A 536 -0.07 20.06 -29.83
C PRO A 536 1.28 19.49 -30.22
N ASP A 537 1.39 18.97 -31.46
CA ASP A 537 2.58 18.24 -31.93
C ASP A 537 3.88 19.04 -31.78
N ASP A 538 3.84 20.33 -32.09
CA ASP A 538 4.97 21.26 -32.00
C ASP A 538 5.35 21.64 -30.56
N GLN A 539 4.47 21.38 -29.57
CA GLN A 539 4.71 21.65 -28.16
C GLN A 539 5.16 20.42 -27.36
N ARG A 540 4.90 19.18 -27.83
CA ARG A 540 5.20 17.95 -27.08
C ARG A 540 6.67 17.86 -26.65
N VAL A 541 7.58 18.16 -27.58
CA VAL A 541 9.04 18.11 -27.34
C VAL A 541 9.47 19.21 -26.36
N GLN A 542 8.88 20.41 -26.46
CA GLN A 542 9.19 21.54 -25.58
C GLN A 542 8.75 21.24 -24.14
N LEU A 543 7.54 20.72 -23.96
CA LEU A 543 7.03 20.28 -22.66
C LEU A 543 7.89 19.18 -22.05
N ARG A 544 8.22 18.13 -22.81
CA ARG A 544 9.14 17.07 -22.38
C ARG A 544 10.49 17.67 -21.92
N ASP A 545 11.07 18.58 -22.70
CA ASP A 545 12.35 19.17 -22.37
C ASP A 545 12.31 20.06 -21.14
N PHE A 546 11.17 20.70 -20.87
CA PHE A 546 10.93 21.42 -19.62
C PHE A 546 10.76 20.48 -18.42
N TRP A 547 10.01 19.38 -18.57
CA TRP A 547 9.80 18.37 -17.53
C TRP A 547 11.10 17.69 -17.11
N TYR A 548 11.98 17.45 -18.09
CA TYR A 548 13.26 16.77 -17.95
C TYR A 548 14.45 17.71 -18.15
N ARG A 549 14.29 18.99 -17.79
CA ARG A 549 15.43 19.91 -17.71
C ARG A 549 16.47 19.29 -16.78
N GLU A 550 17.74 19.31 -17.18
CA GLU A 550 18.87 18.66 -16.49
C GLU A 550 19.00 17.13 -16.68
N ALA A 551 18.00 16.44 -17.24
CA ALA A 551 18.16 15.03 -17.59
C ALA A 551 19.04 14.84 -18.84
N SER A 552 19.73 13.70 -18.94
CA SER A 552 20.52 13.37 -20.11
C SER A 552 19.63 13.15 -21.35
N PRO A 553 20.16 13.34 -22.58
CA PRO A 553 19.41 13.07 -23.80
C PRO A 553 18.85 11.64 -23.89
N ASP A 554 19.58 10.65 -23.36
CA ASP A 554 19.14 9.25 -23.35
C ASP A 554 17.88 9.04 -22.49
N VAL A 555 17.76 9.73 -21.36
CA VAL A 555 16.56 9.67 -20.50
C VAL A 555 15.35 10.24 -21.24
N LYS A 556 15.54 11.39 -21.91
CA LYS A 556 14.48 12.06 -22.68
C LYS A 556 13.92 11.19 -23.81
N GLU A 557 14.76 10.34 -24.42
CA GLU A 557 14.33 9.41 -25.47
C GLU A 557 13.40 8.29 -24.97
N TYR A 558 13.36 8.00 -23.66
CA TYR A 558 12.40 7.04 -23.08
C TYR A 558 11.03 7.65 -22.79
N VAL A 559 10.96 8.97 -22.61
CA VAL A 559 9.70 9.71 -22.40
C VAL A 559 9.02 9.95 -23.74
N LEU A 560 9.68 10.66 -24.65
CA LEU A 560 9.15 10.95 -25.97
C LEU A 560 10.36 11.09 -26.91
N GLY A 561 10.84 9.95 -27.40
CA GLY A 561 12.03 9.85 -28.25
C GLY A 561 11.71 9.54 -29.71
N ARG A 562 12.73 9.62 -30.56
CA ARG A 562 12.61 9.47 -32.03
C ARG A 562 12.05 8.12 -32.48
N LYS A 563 12.11 7.10 -31.61
CA LYS A 563 11.69 5.72 -31.92
C LYS A 563 10.28 5.36 -31.46
N ALA A 564 9.67 6.18 -30.61
CA ALA A 564 8.34 5.98 -30.05
C ALA A 564 7.51 7.27 -30.14
N TYR A 565 7.73 8.08 -31.17
CA TYR A 565 6.98 9.33 -31.41
C TYR A 565 5.75 9.06 -32.28
N ILE A 566 4.60 9.60 -31.88
CA ILE A 566 3.38 9.59 -32.70
C ILE A 566 3.27 10.93 -33.43
N HIS A 567 3.36 10.90 -34.77
CA HIS A 567 3.19 12.10 -35.61
C HIS A 567 1.73 12.49 -35.88
N ALA A 568 0.76 11.82 -35.23
CA ALA A 568 -0.65 12.17 -35.36
C ALA A 568 -0.94 13.48 -34.59
N PRO A 569 -1.67 14.44 -35.21
CA PRO A 569 -2.14 15.63 -34.51
C PRO A 569 -3.17 15.25 -33.44
N THR A 570 -3.24 16.04 -32.37
CA THR A 570 -4.34 15.96 -31.41
C THR A 570 -5.65 16.40 -32.07
N GLY A 571 -6.78 15.79 -31.68
CA GLY A 571 -8.12 16.23 -32.06
C GLY A 571 -8.62 17.44 -31.26
N ILE A 572 -7.84 17.94 -30.30
CA ILE A 572 -8.22 19.06 -29.43
C ILE A 572 -7.84 20.38 -30.10
N ASP A 573 -8.85 21.23 -30.34
CA ASP A 573 -8.68 22.62 -30.80
C ASP A 573 -8.20 23.50 -29.63
N TYR A 574 -6.88 23.67 -29.49
CA TYR A 574 -6.25 24.55 -28.49
C TYR A 574 -6.27 26.01 -28.93
N ARG A 575 -6.56 26.91 -27.99
CA ARG A 575 -6.70 28.37 -28.22
C ARG A 575 -5.76 29.23 -27.37
N SER A 576 -5.11 28.61 -26.39
CA SER A 576 -4.18 29.25 -25.45
C SER A 576 -2.73 28.95 -25.79
N ASP A 577 -1.83 29.86 -25.43
CA ASP A 577 -0.38 29.62 -25.43
C ASP A 577 0.06 28.61 -24.34
N TYR A 578 -0.86 28.23 -23.45
CA TYR A 578 -0.65 27.27 -22.35
C TYR A 578 -1.56 26.04 -22.52
N PRO A 579 -1.27 25.14 -23.47
CA PRO A 579 -2.19 24.04 -23.82
C PRO A 579 -2.40 23.05 -22.68
N MET A 580 -1.41 22.79 -21.83
CA MET A 580 -1.61 21.90 -20.67
C MET A 580 -2.63 22.47 -19.69
N ALA A 581 -2.55 23.77 -19.38
CA ALA A 581 -3.51 24.45 -18.51
C ALA A 581 -4.92 24.48 -19.15
N GLU A 582 -5.00 24.78 -20.45
CA GLU A 582 -6.27 24.76 -21.19
C GLU A 582 -6.89 23.35 -21.21
N PHE A 583 -6.08 22.31 -21.43
CA PHE A 583 -6.52 20.92 -21.42
C PHE A 583 -7.23 20.58 -20.11
N PHE A 584 -6.56 20.83 -18.97
CA PHE A 584 -7.16 20.51 -17.68
C PHE A 584 -8.35 21.42 -17.35
N GLN A 585 -8.30 22.71 -17.69
CA GLN A 585 -9.45 23.59 -17.53
C GLN A 585 -10.71 23.05 -18.26
N ARG A 586 -10.53 22.49 -19.46
CA ARG A 586 -11.61 21.91 -20.27
C ARG A 586 -11.97 20.48 -19.86
N LEU A 587 -11.06 19.76 -19.22
CA LEU A 587 -11.30 18.39 -18.74
C LEU A 587 -12.00 18.37 -17.39
N THR A 588 -11.65 19.25 -16.45
CA THR A 588 -12.24 19.33 -15.10
C THR A 588 -13.77 19.26 -15.07
N PRO A 589 -14.54 20.01 -15.88
CA PRO A 589 -16.00 19.93 -15.83
C PRO A 589 -16.58 18.61 -16.36
N ARG A 590 -15.79 17.78 -17.04
CA ARG A 590 -16.21 16.46 -17.54
C ARG A 590 -15.99 15.34 -16.54
N LEU A 591 -15.09 15.53 -15.56
CA LEU A 591 -14.67 14.49 -14.64
C LEU A 591 -15.36 14.65 -13.27
N PRO A 592 -16.15 13.66 -12.81
CA PRO A 592 -16.72 13.65 -11.47
C PRO A 592 -15.64 13.81 -10.40
N GLY A 593 -15.89 14.67 -9.42
CA GLY A 593 -14.94 14.91 -8.32
C GLY A 593 -13.70 15.73 -8.68
N ALA A 594 -13.41 16.01 -9.96
CA ALA A 594 -12.19 16.71 -10.38
C ALA A 594 -12.03 18.11 -9.79
N ALA A 595 -13.13 18.84 -9.56
CA ALA A 595 -13.12 20.14 -8.89
C ALA A 595 -12.67 20.08 -7.41
N ALA A 596 -12.68 18.88 -6.82
CA ALA A 596 -12.16 18.59 -5.50
C ALA A 596 -12.63 19.59 -4.41
N PRO A 597 -13.95 19.82 -4.25
CA PRO A 597 -14.49 20.91 -3.41
C PRO A 597 -14.01 20.86 -1.96
N ARG A 598 -13.71 19.66 -1.44
CA ARG A 598 -13.15 19.44 -0.10
C ARG A 598 -11.79 20.13 0.12
N TYR A 599 -11.01 20.32 -0.95
CA TYR A 599 -9.65 20.89 -0.89
C TYR A 599 -9.58 22.32 -1.43
N GLN A 600 -10.72 22.92 -1.80
CA GLN A 600 -10.76 24.34 -2.11
C GLN A 600 -10.53 25.15 -0.82
N PRO A 601 -9.88 26.34 -0.88
CA PRO A 601 -9.65 27.15 0.31
C PRO A 601 -10.96 27.38 1.05
N ALA A 602 -11.04 26.89 2.28
CA ALA A 602 -12.20 27.08 3.13
C ALA A 602 -12.38 28.56 3.49
N ASP A 603 -11.28 29.34 3.50
CA ASP A 603 -11.26 30.72 3.92
C ASP A 603 -10.78 31.69 2.81
N PRO A 604 -11.64 32.64 2.37
CA PRO A 604 -11.30 33.63 1.34
C PRO A 604 -10.02 34.44 1.60
N GLN A 605 -9.60 34.61 2.86
CA GLN A 605 -8.35 35.35 3.18
C GLN A 605 -7.11 34.65 2.61
N PHE A 606 -7.14 33.32 2.46
CA PHE A 606 -6.05 32.56 1.82
C PHE A 606 -6.17 32.49 0.30
N ALA A 607 -7.26 32.97 -0.30
CA ALA A 607 -7.43 32.94 -1.76
C ALA A 607 -6.30 33.70 -2.49
N ARG A 608 -5.75 34.75 -1.88
CA ARG A 608 -4.61 35.46 -2.45
C ARG A 608 -3.36 34.60 -2.49
N LEU A 609 -3.09 33.76 -1.47
CA LEU A 609 -1.91 32.89 -1.44
C LEU A 609 -1.86 31.94 -2.65
N GLN A 610 -3.02 31.53 -3.16
CA GLN A 610 -3.10 30.65 -4.33
C GLN A 610 -2.60 31.26 -5.64
N THR A 611 -2.38 32.58 -5.71
CA THR A 611 -1.95 33.25 -6.95
C THR A 611 -0.66 34.03 -6.79
N LEU A 612 -0.08 34.02 -5.57
CA LEU A 612 1.20 34.67 -5.33
C LEU A 612 2.31 33.89 -6.03
N SER A 613 3.20 34.62 -6.69
CA SER A 613 4.36 34.09 -7.39
C SER A 613 5.57 34.96 -7.11
N GLY A 614 6.76 34.38 -7.25
CA GLY A 614 8.03 35.09 -7.10
C GLY A 614 9.06 34.34 -6.27
N LYS A 615 10.29 34.84 -6.28
CA LYS A 615 11.44 34.22 -5.58
C LYS A 615 11.22 33.95 -4.08
N PRO A 616 10.50 34.78 -3.30
CA PRO A 616 10.22 34.46 -1.90
C PRO A 616 9.44 33.15 -1.71
N PHE A 617 8.49 32.86 -2.60
CA PHE A 617 7.68 31.64 -2.54
C PHE A 617 8.47 30.39 -2.94
N SER A 618 9.56 30.52 -3.71
CA SER A 618 10.44 29.38 -4.01
C SER A 618 11.27 28.91 -2.81
N TYR A 619 11.22 29.63 -1.67
CA TYR A 619 11.83 29.19 -0.42
C TYR A 619 10.83 28.55 0.55
N MET A 620 9.52 28.60 0.25
CA MET A 620 8.54 27.88 1.06
C MET A 620 8.72 26.38 0.84
N PRO A 621 8.55 25.57 1.89
CA PRO A 621 8.52 24.12 1.73
C PRO A 621 7.30 23.72 0.89
N GLU A 622 7.40 22.58 0.22
CA GLU A 622 6.32 21.98 -0.58
C GLU A 622 5.05 21.72 0.21
N VAL A 623 5.17 21.56 1.54
CA VAL A 623 4.04 21.50 2.47
C VAL A 623 4.37 22.36 3.68
N ALA A 624 3.47 23.28 4.04
CA ALA A 624 3.53 24.04 5.27
C ALA A 624 2.22 23.92 6.05
N PHE A 625 2.31 23.87 7.37
CA PHE A 625 1.14 23.93 8.26
C PHE A 625 1.04 25.32 8.86
N VAL A 626 -0.16 25.90 8.81
CA VAL A 626 -0.46 27.20 9.40
C VAL A 626 -1.52 27.01 10.47
N GLN A 627 -1.15 27.22 11.72
CA GLN A 627 -2.11 27.33 12.82
C GLN A 627 -2.51 28.80 12.97
N VAL A 628 -3.80 29.06 12.85
CA VAL A 628 -4.41 30.37 13.07
C VAL A 628 -5.07 30.33 14.44
N LEU A 629 -4.61 31.22 15.33
CA LEU A 629 -5.19 31.44 16.64
C LEU A 629 -6.22 32.57 16.53
N GLU A 630 -7.48 32.27 16.79
CA GLU A 630 -8.57 33.24 16.76
C GLU A 630 -8.61 34.05 18.08
N GLU A 631 -9.05 35.31 18.04
CA GLU A 631 -9.14 36.17 19.24
C GLU A 631 -10.01 35.57 20.36
N GLY A 632 -10.91 34.63 20.03
CA GLY A 632 -11.77 33.90 20.98
C GLY A 632 -11.15 32.62 21.59
N GLY A 633 -9.88 32.32 21.29
CA GLY A 633 -9.21 31.09 21.71
C GLY A 633 -9.55 29.86 20.86
N GLY A 634 -10.24 30.05 19.73
CA GLY A 634 -10.40 29.03 18.70
C GLY A 634 -9.09 28.82 17.96
N GLU A 635 -8.84 27.59 17.52
CA GLU A 635 -7.66 27.25 16.72
C GLU A 635 -8.10 26.57 15.43
N SER A 636 -7.57 27.07 14.31
CA SER A 636 -7.78 26.49 12.99
C SER A 636 -6.43 26.14 12.36
N VAL A 637 -6.28 24.92 11.85
CA VAL A 637 -5.05 24.47 11.19
C VAL A 637 -5.31 24.29 9.70
N TYR A 638 -4.48 24.95 8.89
CA TYR A 638 -4.50 24.89 7.43
C TYR A 638 -3.23 24.23 6.93
N THR A 639 -3.34 23.55 5.78
CA THR A 639 -2.19 23.03 5.04
C THR A 639 -2.03 23.87 3.78
N ILE A 640 -0.85 24.43 3.57
CA ILE A 640 -0.42 25.06 2.32
C ILE A 640 0.37 24.00 1.56
N ILE A 641 -0.04 23.73 0.33
CA ILE A 641 0.56 22.76 -0.59
C ILE A 641 0.98 23.51 -1.85
#